data_AF-A0A941CJJ8-F1
#
_entry.id   AF-A0A941CJJ8-F1
#
_cell.length_a   1.000
_cell.length_b   1.000
_cell.length_c   1.000
_cell.angle_alpha   90.00
_cell.angle_beta   90.00
_cell.angle_gamma   90.00
#
_symmetry.space_group_name_H-M   'P 1'
#
loop_
_entity.id
_entity.type
_entity.pdbx_description
1 polymer ?
#
loop_
_entity_poly.entity_id
_entity_poly.type
_entity_poly.pdbx_seq_one_letter_code
_entity_poly.pdbx_strand_id
1 'polypeptide(L)'
;MMRKYFKCILFLVFATFIGYGQQPFQCDGSAYLVSSPSGTVPSTIYVVESTSPSTVLATITPSIADRYNAIGYNFMDNLIYGIVSGDAASNTPGDMVQIDALGNVVNMGVPTPVAGQSDGLASWTADPSVNANGGYVNMASGVVGSDHLFYCLASTDDSKAYLVTVDLVAMTYTTKQLSLGVASLVADLAFSSYDGMLYGTVRGEQKIVKIDPDNGNQSYVSLPAGSPTLLYSAGGAWNDSQGRIYFYYNSTNEIENRLFRYDPSINELVDMVKATAYSTFDATACYPTSFEKEVDVPAEGVHAGDIVDVEFTIYNNFPSTQIFDFEDTLISSNLSWVANSVTPASPGGGTVNITGQTLNIDGISIPPIASTSGVPFSFTVSFKISEEASPIECFTNQASISNGSTTVTSDDPNTLDLGDPTEFCLTPCTTCKAGDDSATTLVDAPVLIDILDNDSNMGDLDVSSITITSAPSNGTLTIDPVTGEIEYTPNAGYTGTDEFTYSVCTTDTPVYCDTATVSIDVLADTDGDGISDDQETLDGTDPSDDCDSVGGTPLSTSDCDNDGISNGDEVTLGTDPNDPDTDGDGISDGQEVSDGTAPLDDCDSVGGTPLSTGDCDSDGISNGDEVTLGTDPNNPDTDGDGISDGQEVSDGTVPLDDCDSIGGTPLATSDCDGDGITNGDEVALGTDPNNPDTDGDGISDGQEVSDGTDPLNSCDSVGGTPLSTSDCDNDGISNGDEATLGTDPNDPDTDGDGISDGQEVSDVTDPLNDCDSVGGTPLSTSDCDNDGISNGDEVALGTDPNDPDTDGDGISDGQEVSDGTDPLNDCDSVGGTPLSTSDCDNDGISNGDEATLGTDPNDPDTDGDGISDGQEVSDGTDPLNSCDSVGGTPLSTSDCDNDGLTNEEELILGTDPNDPDTDGDGISDGQEVLDGTDPLDDCDHVGGTSLPDSDCDADGLTTSQEEAIGTDPENADTDGDTIPDGQELEDGTDPLDACDSINGVPTPESDCNEEVDEMDISVTNEIITPDNDGVNDYFEIDNIESYPNNKVLIYNRWGVLVYEMSGYDNGPGSFKGVSSGRATIQADSKLPVGVYFYIIKYENKGEGLSKSGYLYVNR
;
A
#
# COMPACT_ATOMS: atom_id res chain seq x y z
N MET A 1 -44.75 -79.34 6.78
CA MET A 1 -44.70 -78.70 5.45
C MET A 1 -45.66 -77.52 5.43
N MET A 2 -45.23 -76.32 5.01
CA MET A 2 -46.07 -75.11 4.89
C MET A 2 -47.01 -74.84 6.09
N ARG A 3 -46.44 -74.64 7.29
CA ARG A 3 -47.13 -73.91 8.36
C ARG A 3 -46.94 -72.40 8.11
N LYS A 4 -48.07 -71.71 7.97
CA LYS A 4 -48.31 -70.27 8.16
C LYS A 4 -49.61 -70.16 8.97
N TYR A 5 -50.06 -68.93 9.26
CA TYR A 5 -51.13 -68.56 10.22
C TYR A 5 -50.64 -68.59 11.67
N PHE A 6 -51.02 -67.65 12.56
CA PHE A 6 -51.92 -66.48 12.41
C PHE A 6 -51.12 -65.15 12.21
N LYS A 7 -51.54 -63.90 12.46
CA LYS A 7 -52.81 -63.26 12.90
C LYS A 7 -53.25 -62.17 11.89
N CYS A 8 -53.41 -60.90 12.26
CA CYS A 8 -53.96 -59.81 11.42
C CYS A 8 -53.26 -58.44 11.66
N ILE A 9 -53.09 -57.63 10.59
CA ILE A 9 -53.62 -56.24 10.39
C ILE A 9 -54.01 -55.48 11.69
N LEU A 10 -53.56 -54.24 12.01
CA LEU A 10 -52.94 -53.16 11.19
C LEU A 10 -52.15 -52.11 12.04
N PHE A 11 -50.97 -51.66 11.54
CA PHE A 11 -50.26 -50.35 11.71
C PHE A 11 -50.15 -49.65 13.09
N LEU A 12 -48.94 -49.42 13.66
CA LEU A 12 -47.91 -48.36 13.38
C LEU A 12 -48.15 -47.10 14.25
N VAL A 13 -47.28 -46.77 15.24
CA VAL A 13 -46.18 -45.79 15.11
C VAL A 13 -45.05 -46.00 16.13
N PHE A 14 -43.81 -45.79 15.66
CA PHE A 14 -42.51 -45.48 16.32
C PHE A 14 -42.26 -45.74 17.83
N ALA A 15 -41.21 -46.54 18.08
CA ALA A 15 -40.12 -46.14 18.96
C ALA A 15 -38.79 -46.53 18.29
N THR A 16 -37.87 -45.58 18.08
CA THR A 16 -36.57 -45.80 17.42
C THR A 16 -35.43 -45.56 18.40
N PHE A 17 -34.62 -46.57 18.72
CA PHE A 17 -33.21 -46.37 19.14
C PHE A 17 -32.38 -47.66 19.14
N ILE A 18 -31.80 -48.01 17.98
CA ILE A 18 -30.38 -48.41 17.90
C ILE A 18 -29.85 -47.73 16.64
N GLY A 19 -28.90 -46.81 16.79
CA GLY A 19 -28.39 -46.03 15.67
C GLY A 19 -27.60 -46.89 14.68
N TYR A 20 -27.72 -46.57 13.39
CA TYR A 20 -26.65 -46.89 12.44
C TYR A 20 -25.44 -46.02 12.81
N GLY A 21 -24.55 -46.55 13.65
CA GLY A 21 -23.28 -45.92 13.99
C GLY A 21 -22.47 -45.71 12.72
N GLN A 22 -22.47 -44.47 12.22
CA GLN A 22 -21.60 -44.03 11.13
C GLN A 22 -20.16 -44.22 11.59
N GLN A 23 -19.47 -45.21 11.01
CA GLN A 23 -18.02 -45.38 11.23
C GLN A 23 -17.32 -44.13 10.67
N PRO A 24 -16.72 -43.28 11.53
CA PRO A 24 -16.27 -41.96 11.08
C PRO A 24 -14.93 -42.06 10.32
N PHE A 25 -14.65 -41.05 9.50
CA PHE A 25 -13.67 -41.15 8.39
C PHE A 25 -12.26 -40.62 8.70
N GLN A 26 -11.25 -41.31 8.17
CA GLN A 26 -9.82 -41.09 8.44
C GLN A 26 -9.20 -40.05 7.48
N CYS A 27 -8.81 -38.88 8.01
CA CYS A 27 -8.02 -37.87 7.29
C CYS A 27 -6.60 -37.76 7.86
N ASP A 28 -5.59 -37.99 7.02
CA ASP A 28 -4.16 -38.02 7.40
C ASP A 28 -3.49 -36.65 7.13
N GLY A 29 -3.91 -35.65 7.92
CA GLY A 29 -3.44 -34.26 7.89
C GLY A 29 -4.55 -33.22 7.72
N SER A 30 -4.28 -31.98 8.12
CA SER A 30 -5.20 -30.83 7.96
C SER A 30 -5.44 -30.53 6.48
N ALA A 31 -6.69 -30.24 6.12
CA ALA A 31 -7.10 -29.84 4.77
C ALA A 31 -7.53 -28.37 4.74
N TYR A 32 -7.46 -27.77 3.55
CA TYR A 32 -7.80 -26.36 3.32
C TYR A 32 -8.77 -26.31 2.15
N LEU A 33 -9.94 -25.71 2.37
CA LEU A 33 -11.02 -25.65 1.38
C LEU A 33 -11.21 -24.21 0.93
N VAL A 34 -10.87 -23.95 -0.34
CA VAL A 34 -11.05 -22.64 -0.99
C VAL A 34 -12.32 -22.68 -1.82
N SER A 35 -13.36 -21.95 -1.40
CA SER A 35 -14.56 -21.77 -2.21
C SER A 35 -14.41 -20.57 -3.14
N SER A 36 -14.81 -20.72 -4.41
CA SER A 36 -15.01 -19.59 -5.33
C SER A 36 -16.38 -19.73 -6.01
N PRO A 37 -17.45 -19.17 -5.43
CA PRO A 37 -18.76 -19.20 -6.05
C PRO A 37 -18.75 -18.39 -7.35
N SER A 38 -19.52 -18.80 -8.37
CA SER A 38 -19.62 -18.06 -9.62
C SER A 38 -20.60 -16.88 -9.47
N GLY A 39 -20.12 -15.71 -9.06
CA GLY A 39 -20.93 -14.49 -8.97
C GLY A 39 -20.43 -13.51 -7.90
N THR A 40 -21.31 -12.62 -7.45
CA THR A 40 -21.07 -11.54 -6.48
C THR A 40 -20.97 -12.05 -5.03
N VAL A 41 -20.29 -13.17 -4.80
CA VAL A 41 -20.16 -13.82 -3.49
C VAL A 41 -18.66 -13.95 -3.20
N PRO A 42 -18.17 -13.56 -2.01
CA PRO A 42 -16.74 -13.59 -1.70
C PRO A 42 -16.17 -15.02 -1.78
N SER A 43 -14.87 -15.12 -2.03
CA SER A 43 -14.14 -16.40 -1.95
C SER A 43 -13.67 -16.61 -0.51
N THR A 44 -14.06 -17.74 0.11
CA THR A 44 -13.80 -18.03 1.52
C THR A 44 -12.81 -19.18 1.65
N ILE A 45 -11.84 -19.06 2.56
CA ILE A 45 -10.88 -20.12 2.86
C ILE A 45 -11.13 -20.68 4.27
N TYR A 46 -11.48 -21.96 4.30
CA TYR A 46 -11.70 -22.74 5.53
C TYR A 46 -10.49 -23.61 5.85
N VAL A 47 -10.16 -23.72 7.14
CA VAL A 47 -9.33 -24.82 7.67
C VAL A 47 -10.21 -25.97 8.13
N VAL A 48 -9.73 -27.18 7.83
CA VAL A 48 -10.26 -28.46 8.28
C VAL A 48 -9.14 -29.15 9.06
N GLU A 49 -9.13 -29.01 10.39
CA GLU A 49 -8.19 -29.73 11.24
C GLU A 49 -8.72 -31.12 11.62
N SER A 50 -7.83 -32.08 11.85
CA SER A 50 -8.19 -33.42 12.33
C SER A 50 -8.50 -33.47 13.84
N THR A 51 -9.01 -32.38 14.40
CA THR A 51 -9.11 -32.16 15.87
C THR A 51 -10.26 -31.24 16.30
N SER A 52 -10.96 -30.54 15.40
CA SER A 52 -12.03 -29.59 15.74
C SER A 52 -12.93 -29.30 14.53
N PRO A 53 -14.17 -28.80 14.74
CA PRO A 53 -14.95 -28.20 13.66
C PRO A 53 -14.17 -27.04 13.03
N SER A 54 -14.44 -26.78 11.75
CA SER A 54 -13.67 -25.85 10.93
C SER A 54 -13.54 -24.44 11.51
N THR A 55 -12.35 -23.87 11.41
CA THR A 55 -12.13 -22.43 11.62
C THR A 55 -12.09 -21.74 10.26
N VAL A 56 -12.78 -20.60 10.12
CA VAL A 56 -12.56 -19.68 8.99
C VAL A 56 -11.22 -18.98 9.25
N LEU A 57 -10.24 -19.14 8.36
CA LEU A 57 -8.97 -18.40 8.46
C LEU A 57 -9.08 -17.02 7.80
N ALA A 58 -9.74 -16.94 6.64
CA ALA A 58 -9.81 -15.71 5.87
C ALA A 58 -11.08 -15.64 5.00
N THR A 59 -11.75 -14.48 5.07
CA THR A 59 -12.82 -14.08 4.17
C THR A 59 -12.31 -12.98 3.26
N ILE A 60 -12.08 -13.27 1.97
CA ILE A 60 -11.64 -12.26 1.00
C ILE A 60 -12.87 -11.46 0.55
N THR A 61 -12.97 -10.21 0.98
CA THR A 61 -14.16 -9.37 0.77
C THR A 61 -14.48 -9.10 -0.70
N PRO A 62 -15.75 -8.82 -1.07
CA PRO A 62 -16.19 -8.80 -2.47
C PRO A 62 -15.47 -7.76 -3.35
N SER A 63 -15.14 -6.58 -2.79
CA SER A 63 -14.39 -5.52 -3.47
C SER A 63 -12.91 -5.88 -3.76
N ILE A 64 -12.44 -6.99 -3.18
CA ILE A 64 -11.10 -7.55 -3.37
C ILE A 64 -11.18 -8.78 -4.30
N ALA A 65 -12.17 -9.65 -4.13
CA ALA A 65 -12.31 -10.93 -4.82
C ALA A 65 -12.20 -10.86 -6.37
N ASP A 66 -12.82 -9.88 -7.02
CA ASP A 66 -12.76 -9.70 -8.49
C ASP A 66 -11.33 -9.49 -9.05
N ARG A 67 -10.35 -9.20 -8.19
CA ARG A 67 -8.96 -8.95 -8.58
C ARG A 67 -8.02 -10.16 -8.38
N TYR A 68 -8.42 -11.25 -7.72
CA TYR A 68 -7.49 -12.31 -7.30
C TYR A 68 -7.74 -13.61 -8.06
N ASN A 69 -6.77 -14.03 -8.87
CA ASN A 69 -6.90 -15.20 -9.76
C ASN A 69 -5.84 -16.28 -9.46
N ALA A 70 -6.17 -17.52 -9.82
CA ALA A 70 -5.31 -18.69 -9.70
C ALA A 70 -4.74 -18.93 -8.28
N ILE A 71 -5.54 -18.69 -7.24
CA ILE A 71 -5.16 -18.89 -5.83
C ILE A 71 -4.79 -20.37 -5.57
N GLY A 72 -3.73 -20.60 -4.78
CA GLY A 72 -3.29 -21.92 -4.33
C GLY A 72 -2.55 -21.85 -2.98
N TYR A 73 -2.89 -22.76 -2.07
CA TYR A 73 -2.28 -22.86 -0.72
C TYR A 73 -0.98 -23.68 -0.73
N ASN A 74 -0.03 -23.32 0.16
CA ASN A 74 1.21 -24.05 0.41
C ASN A 74 1.26 -24.61 1.84
N PHE A 75 1.32 -25.94 1.94
CA PHE A 75 1.38 -26.67 3.20
C PHE A 75 2.75 -26.61 3.90
N MET A 76 3.80 -26.14 3.22
CA MET A 76 5.17 -26.12 3.77
C MET A 76 5.47 -24.90 4.65
N ASP A 77 4.77 -23.78 4.42
CA ASP A 77 4.93 -22.51 5.12
C ASP A 77 3.62 -21.96 5.72
N ASN A 78 2.50 -22.64 5.47
CA ASN A 78 1.14 -22.29 5.88
C ASN A 78 0.63 -20.96 5.29
N LEU A 79 0.95 -20.71 4.03
CA LEU A 79 0.60 -19.48 3.32
C LEU A 79 -0.19 -19.74 2.04
N ILE A 80 -1.04 -18.78 1.67
CA ILE A 80 -1.81 -18.80 0.43
C ILE A 80 -1.09 -17.92 -0.59
N TYR A 81 -0.93 -18.41 -1.83
CA TYR A 81 -0.32 -17.67 -2.92
C TYR A 81 -1.33 -17.44 -4.04
N GLY A 82 -1.27 -16.28 -4.69
CA GLY A 82 -2.17 -15.93 -5.80
C GLY A 82 -1.61 -14.81 -6.68
N ILE A 83 -2.32 -14.47 -7.75
CA ILE A 83 -1.97 -13.36 -8.64
C ILE A 83 -3.09 -12.32 -8.61
N VAL A 84 -2.72 -11.06 -8.32
CA VAL A 84 -3.62 -9.91 -8.42
C VAL A 84 -3.64 -9.42 -9.85
N SER A 85 -4.80 -9.11 -10.40
CA SER A 85 -4.95 -8.54 -11.74
C SER A 85 -4.40 -7.12 -11.78
N GLY A 86 -3.39 -6.86 -12.64
CA GLY A 86 -2.99 -5.50 -12.98
C GLY A 86 -4.11 -4.76 -13.71
N ASP A 87 -4.24 -3.46 -13.46
CA ASP A 87 -5.22 -2.61 -14.13
C ASP A 87 -5.02 -2.62 -15.66
N ALA A 88 -6.12 -2.84 -16.38
CA ALA A 88 -6.09 -2.98 -17.82
C ALA A 88 -6.02 -1.64 -18.58
N ALA A 89 -6.34 -0.52 -17.93
CA ALA A 89 -6.12 0.81 -18.51
C ALA A 89 -4.63 1.16 -18.58
N SER A 90 -3.86 0.83 -17.52
CA SER A 90 -2.41 1.02 -17.43
C SER A 90 -1.58 -0.09 -18.10
N ASN A 91 -2.19 -1.22 -18.47
CA ASN A 91 -1.52 -2.39 -19.06
C ASN A 91 -0.39 -2.92 -18.13
N THR A 92 -0.60 -2.83 -16.81
CA THR A 92 0.37 -3.27 -15.80
C THR A 92 0.36 -4.80 -15.66
N PRO A 93 1.53 -5.44 -15.44
CA PRO A 93 1.55 -6.85 -15.05
C PRO A 93 1.05 -7.00 -13.61
N GLY A 94 0.15 -7.96 -13.40
CA GLY A 94 -0.29 -8.37 -12.07
C GLY A 94 0.84 -8.87 -11.17
N ASP A 95 0.77 -8.51 -9.89
CA ASP A 95 1.70 -8.92 -8.84
C ASP A 95 1.36 -10.32 -8.30
N MET A 96 2.38 -11.05 -7.87
CA MET A 96 2.16 -12.16 -6.93
C MET A 96 1.83 -11.61 -5.55
N VAL A 97 0.89 -12.26 -4.87
CA VAL A 97 0.58 -12.02 -3.47
C VAL A 97 0.75 -13.28 -2.65
N GLN A 98 1.12 -13.05 -1.40
CA GLN A 98 1.10 -14.02 -0.31
C GLN A 98 0.04 -13.54 0.69
N ILE A 99 -0.85 -14.42 1.13
CA ILE A 99 -1.91 -14.13 2.11
C ILE A 99 -1.68 -15.06 3.31
N ASP A 100 -1.73 -14.50 4.52
CA ASP A 100 -1.53 -15.25 5.77
C ASP A 100 -2.84 -15.81 6.35
N ALA A 101 -2.71 -16.53 7.48
CA ALA A 101 -3.81 -17.16 8.19
C ALA A 101 -4.76 -16.19 8.93
N LEU A 102 -4.56 -14.87 8.79
CA LEU A 102 -5.45 -13.81 9.28
C LEU A 102 -6.02 -12.97 8.11
N GLY A 103 -5.74 -13.35 6.86
CA GLY A 103 -6.15 -12.62 5.66
C GLY A 103 -5.26 -11.43 5.27
N ASN A 104 -4.13 -11.20 5.95
CA ASN A 104 -3.23 -10.09 5.60
C ASN A 104 -2.57 -10.36 4.23
N VAL A 105 -2.69 -9.41 3.30
CA VAL A 105 -2.12 -9.51 1.95
C VAL A 105 -0.75 -8.85 1.88
N VAL A 106 0.28 -9.65 1.61
CA VAL A 106 1.65 -9.19 1.32
C VAL A 106 1.89 -9.25 -0.19
N ASN A 107 2.13 -8.09 -0.80
CA ASN A 107 2.54 -8.00 -2.20
C ASN A 107 4.01 -8.45 -2.36
N MET A 108 4.24 -9.49 -3.17
CA MET A 108 5.57 -10.03 -3.47
C MET A 108 6.21 -9.37 -4.70
N GLY A 109 5.42 -8.67 -5.52
CA GLY A 109 5.81 -8.05 -6.78
C GLY A 109 5.64 -8.96 -8.01
N VAL A 110 5.87 -8.39 -9.20
CA VAL A 110 5.82 -9.10 -10.49
C VAL A 110 6.99 -10.09 -10.65
N PRO A 111 6.75 -11.40 -10.85
CA PRO A 111 7.80 -12.36 -11.17
C PRO A 111 8.46 -12.09 -12.53
N THR A 112 9.76 -12.33 -12.63
CA THR A 112 10.52 -12.05 -13.87
C THR A 112 10.74 -13.29 -14.76
N PRO A 113 10.71 -13.17 -16.10
CA PRO A 113 10.85 -14.32 -16.97
C PRO A 113 12.28 -14.89 -16.95
N VAL A 114 12.41 -16.22 -16.80
CA VAL A 114 13.69 -16.91 -16.98
C VAL A 114 14.20 -16.69 -18.41
N ALA A 115 15.46 -16.26 -18.52
CA ALA A 115 16.05 -15.73 -19.75
C ALA A 115 15.92 -16.72 -20.94
N GLY A 116 15.04 -16.38 -21.90
CA GLY A 116 14.79 -17.17 -23.10
C GLY A 116 13.61 -18.15 -23.03
N GLN A 117 12.74 -18.06 -22.00
CA GLN A 117 11.52 -18.88 -21.88
C GLN A 117 10.20 -18.09 -21.79
N SER A 118 10.16 -16.84 -22.25
CA SER A 118 8.94 -16.02 -22.31
C SER A 118 8.31 -16.00 -23.70
N ASP A 119 7.23 -16.76 -23.91
CA ASP A 119 6.45 -16.79 -25.17
C ASP A 119 5.52 -15.56 -25.36
N GLY A 120 5.92 -14.40 -24.82
CA GLY A 120 5.18 -13.12 -24.94
C GLY A 120 4.17 -12.83 -23.83
N LEU A 121 4.04 -13.70 -22.82
CA LEU A 121 3.24 -13.51 -21.61
C LEU A 121 3.88 -12.46 -20.67
N ALA A 122 3.87 -11.18 -21.08
CA ALA A 122 4.59 -10.11 -20.39
C ALA A 122 3.73 -9.24 -19.44
N SER A 123 2.40 -9.40 -19.45
CA SER A 123 1.46 -8.63 -18.62
C SER A 123 0.28 -9.51 -18.17
N TRP A 124 0.15 -9.73 -16.86
CA TRP A 124 -0.96 -10.45 -16.25
C TRP A 124 -2.11 -9.46 -15.97
N THR A 125 -3.16 -9.43 -16.79
CA THR A 125 -4.32 -8.54 -16.59
C THR A 125 -5.63 -9.28 -16.90
N ALA A 126 -6.70 -8.93 -16.19
CA ALA A 126 -7.94 -9.72 -16.12
C ALA A 126 -9.20 -9.02 -16.68
N ASP A 127 -9.14 -7.74 -17.07
CA ASP A 127 -10.32 -7.07 -17.66
C ASP A 127 -10.49 -7.50 -19.14
N PRO A 128 -11.64 -8.08 -19.53
CA PRO A 128 -11.91 -8.44 -20.92
C PRO A 128 -12.12 -7.24 -21.87
N SER A 129 -12.30 -6.02 -21.35
CA SER A 129 -12.79 -4.87 -22.12
C SER A 129 -11.72 -3.96 -22.74
N VAL A 130 -10.45 -4.01 -22.28
CA VAL A 130 -9.47 -2.94 -22.55
C VAL A 130 -8.19 -3.36 -23.29
N ASN A 131 -8.28 -3.94 -24.50
CA ASN A 131 -7.34 -3.59 -25.60
C ASN A 131 -7.66 -4.19 -26.98
N ALA A 132 -7.30 -3.47 -28.06
CA ALA A 132 -7.61 -3.86 -29.44
C ALA A 132 -6.54 -4.72 -30.14
N ASN A 133 -5.44 -5.08 -29.47
CA ASN A 133 -4.26 -5.73 -30.08
C ASN A 133 -4.08 -7.23 -29.76
N GLY A 134 -5.05 -7.89 -29.11
CA GLY A 134 -5.16 -9.36 -29.11
C GLY A 134 -4.11 -10.11 -28.30
N GLY A 135 -3.99 -9.79 -27.01
CA GLY A 135 -3.10 -10.45 -26.06
C GLY A 135 -3.66 -10.47 -24.63
N TYR A 136 -4.82 -11.11 -24.45
CA TYR A 136 -5.38 -11.37 -23.12
C TYR A 136 -4.58 -12.47 -22.39
N VAL A 137 -4.72 -12.61 -21.07
CA VAL A 137 -4.13 -13.71 -20.30
C VAL A 137 -5.12 -14.17 -19.21
N ASN A 138 -6.12 -14.97 -19.59
CA ASN A 138 -7.08 -15.52 -18.62
C ASN A 138 -6.38 -16.58 -17.76
N MET A 139 -6.39 -16.40 -16.43
CA MET A 139 -5.80 -17.33 -15.47
C MET A 139 -6.90 -18.21 -14.88
N ALA A 140 -6.84 -19.52 -15.09
CA ALA A 140 -7.98 -20.43 -14.85
C ALA A 140 -7.97 -21.09 -13.47
N SER A 141 -6.80 -21.51 -12.99
CA SER A 141 -6.59 -22.21 -11.72
C SER A 141 -5.12 -22.09 -11.30
N GLY A 142 -4.81 -22.26 -10.01
CA GLY A 142 -3.44 -22.40 -9.50
C GLY A 142 -3.31 -23.37 -8.33
N VAL A 143 -2.08 -23.79 -8.03
CA VAL A 143 -1.72 -24.70 -6.92
C VAL A 143 -0.22 -24.59 -6.62
N VAL A 144 0.20 -24.74 -5.35
CA VAL A 144 1.62 -24.82 -4.97
C VAL A 144 2.06 -26.28 -4.84
N GLY A 145 3.16 -26.64 -5.48
CA GLY A 145 3.81 -27.95 -5.32
C GLY A 145 4.83 -27.96 -4.18
N SER A 146 5.29 -29.15 -3.80
CA SER A 146 6.21 -29.41 -2.66
C SER A 146 7.51 -28.59 -2.63
N ASP A 147 7.91 -28.03 -3.77
CA ASP A 147 9.22 -27.45 -4.01
C ASP A 147 9.20 -25.90 -4.00
N HIS A 148 8.16 -25.29 -3.42
CA HIS A 148 7.87 -23.83 -3.47
C HIS A 148 7.64 -23.32 -4.90
N LEU A 149 7.12 -24.19 -5.76
CA LEU A 149 6.75 -23.88 -7.14
C LEU A 149 5.23 -23.68 -7.23
N PHE A 150 4.81 -22.46 -7.57
CA PHE A 150 3.42 -22.12 -7.85
C PHE A 150 3.11 -22.39 -9.32
N TYR A 151 2.19 -23.31 -9.57
CA TYR A 151 1.72 -23.70 -10.89
C TYR A 151 0.39 -23.05 -11.19
N CYS A 152 0.25 -22.37 -12.33
CA CYS A 152 -1.03 -21.81 -12.74
C CYS A 152 -1.26 -21.96 -14.25
N LEU A 153 -2.54 -22.02 -14.64
CA LEU A 153 -2.95 -22.21 -16.04
C LEU A 153 -3.36 -20.89 -16.65
N ALA A 154 -2.70 -20.50 -17.74
CA ALA A 154 -2.94 -19.25 -18.47
C ALA A 154 -3.41 -19.52 -19.91
N SER A 155 -4.39 -18.77 -20.41
CA SER A 155 -4.91 -18.88 -21.79
C SER A 155 -4.89 -17.52 -22.48
N THR A 156 -4.26 -17.43 -23.65
CA THR A 156 -4.15 -16.14 -24.38
C THR A 156 -5.30 -15.88 -25.35
N ASP A 157 -5.95 -16.97 -25.77
CA ASP A 157 -7.14 -17.02 -26.61
C ASP A 157 -7.78 -18.43 -26.47
N ASP A 158 -8.91 -18.69 -27.14
CA ASP A 158 -9.59 -20.01 -27.17
C ASP A 158 -8.78 -21.13 -27.87
N SER A 159 -7.57 -20.85 -28.35
CA SER A 159 -6.72 -21.80 -29.10
C SER A 159 -5.34 -22.03 -28.49
N LYS A 160 -4.93 -21.24 -27.49
CA LYS A 160 -3.61 -21.30 -26.86
C LYS A 160 -3.69 -21.21 -25.34
N ALA A 161 -3.19 -22.28 -24.73
CA ALA A 161 -3.05 -22.43 -23.30
C ALA A 161 -1.59 -22.69 -22.94
N TYR A 162 -1.18 -22.27 -21.74
CA TYR A 162 0.17 -22.42 -21.20
C TYR A 162 0.07 -22.86 -19.74
N LEU A 163 0.96 -23.76 -19.33
CA LEU A 163 1.30 -23.92 -17.92
C LEU A 163 2.36 -22.87 -17.60
N VAL A 164 2.10 -22.10 -16.56
CA VAL A 164 3.05 -21.21 -15.92
C VAL A 164 3.59 -21.91 -14.67
N THR A 165 4.87 -21.74 -14.41
CA THR A 165 5.50 -22.17 -13.16
C THR A 165 6.33 -21.02 -12.62
N VAL A 166 5.93 -20.50 -11.47
CA VAL A 166 6.62 -19.44 -10.71
C VAL A 166 7.43 -20.09 -9.59
N ASP A 167 8.71 -19.75 -9.51
CA ASP A 167 9.56 -20.03 -8.36
C ASP A 167 9.35 -18.91 -7.32
N LEU A 168 8.69 -19.24 -6.21
CA LEU A 168 8.30 -18.29 -5.16
C LEU A 168 9.52 -17.75 -4.38
N VAL A 169 10.67 -18.42 -4.45
CA VAL A 169 11.91 -18.03 -3.75
C VAL A 169 12.80 -17.17 -4.65
N ALA A 170 12.86 -17.47 -5.94
CA ALA A 170 13.62 -16.71 -6.92
C ALA A 170 12.86 -15.52 -7.52
N MET A 171 11.52 -15.47 -7.36
CA MET A 171 10.62 -14.54 -8.06
C MET A 171 10.85 -14.54 -9.58
N THR A 172 10.96 -15.74 -10.15
CA THR A 172 11.09 -15.96 -11.60
C THR A 172 10.05 -16.95 -12.11
N TYR A 173 9.68 -16.84 -13.39
CA TYR A 173 8.73 -17.76 -14.01
C TYR A 173 9.21 -18.38 -15.32
N THR A 174 8.66 -19.55 -15.63
CA THR A 174 8.78 -20.24 -16.92
C THR A 174 7.39 -20.52 -17.50
N THR A 175 7.28 -20.63 -18.83
CA THR A 175 6.01 -20.87 -19.53
C THR A 175 6.15 -22.05 -20.49
N LYS A 176 5.18 -22.97 -20.48
CA LYS A 176 5.17 -24.18 -21.32
C LYS A 176 3.83 -24.30 -22.04
N GLN A 177 3.82 -24.16 -23.36
CA GLN A 177 2.57 -24.24 -24.15
C GLN A 177 1.93 -25.64 -24.03
N LEU A 178 0.64 -25.67 -23.67
CA LEU A 178 -0.14 -26.89 -23.51
C LEU A 178 -0.64 -27.43 -24.85
N SER A 179 -0.46 -28.73 -25.06
CA SER A 179 -0.63 -29.36 -26.38
C SER A 179 -2.05 -29.39 -26.94
N LEU A 180 -3.09 -29.13 -26.13
CA LEU A 180 -4.50 -29.21 -26.55
C LEU A 180 -5.29 -27.90 -26.42
N GLY A 181 -4.69 -26.81 -25.91
CA GLY A 181 -5.38 -25.51 -25.77
C GLY A 181 -6.45 -25.43 -24.66
N VAL A 182 -6.53 -26.43 -23.76
CA VAL A 182 -7.69 -26.64 -22.87
C VAL A 182 -7.68 -25.84 -21.55
N ALA A 183 -6.80 -24.85 -21.32
CA ALA A 183 -6.76 -24.15 -20.02
C ALA A 183 -8.07 -23.42 -19.69
N SER A 184 -8.74 -22.80 -20.67
CA SER A 184 -10.07 -22.19 -20.49
C SER A 184 -11.18 -23.18 -20.12
N LEU A 185 -10.89 -24.49 -20.18
CA LEU A 185 -11.78 -25.56 -19.75
C LEU A 185 -11.31 -26.29 -18.49
N VAL A 186 -10.17 -25.96 -17.89
CA VAL A 186 -9.84 -26.49 -16.54
C VAL A 186 -10.46 -25.56 -15.51
N ALA A 187 -11.15 -26.10 -14.51
CA ALA A 187 -11.76 -25.30 -13.45
C ALA A 187 -10.97 -25.39 -12.14
N ASP A 188 -10.77 -26.62 -11.68
CA ASP A 188 -10.17 -26.91 -10.38
C ASP A 188 -8.87 -27.70 -10.63
N LEU A 189 -7.75 -27.30 -10.03
CA LEU A 189 -6.41 -27.85 -10.28
C LEU A 189 -5.71 -28.22 -8.98
N ALA A 190 -5.11 -29.41 -8.91
CA ALA A 190 -4.35 -29.89 -7.75
C ALA A 190 -3.03 -30.56 -8.20
N PHE A 191 -2.06 -30.63 -7.30
CA PHE A 191 -0.76 -31.27 -7.51
C PHE A 191 -0.71 -32.62 -6.77
N SER A 192 -0.28 -33.70 -7.43
CA SER A 192 -0.13 -34.99 -6.75
C SER A 192 1.32 -35.20 -6.29
N SER A 193 1.53 -35.24 -4.98
CA SER A 193 2.82 -35.64 -4.37
C SER A 193 3.22 -37.09 -4.71
N TYR A 194 2.28 -37.93 -5.12
CA TYR A 194 2.52 -39.35 -5.43
C TYR A 194 3.32 -39.56 -6.73
N ASP A 195 3.04 -38.79 -7.79
CA ASP A 195 3.70 -38.93 -9.08
C ASP A 195 4.19 -37.62 -9.72
N GLY A 196 4.10 -36.51 -8.99
CA GLY A 196 4.60 -35.19 -9.40
C GLY A 196 3.78 -34.54 -10.51
N MET A 197 2.55 -35.01 -10.76
CA MET A 197 1.72 -34.55 -11.86
C MET A 197 0.59 -33.63 -11.39
N LEU A 198 0.19 -32.69 -12.25
CA LEU A 198 -0.96 -31.83 -12.03
C LEU A 198 -2.23 -32.51 -12.54
N TYR A 199 -3.34 -32.38 -11.82
CA TYR A 199 -4.62 -32.96 -12.18
C TYR A 199 -5.75 -31.94 -12.01
N GLY A 200 -6.77 -32.01 -12.87
CA GLY A 200 -7.91 -31.11 -12.77
C GLY A 200 -9.19 -31.58 -13.45
N THR A 201 -10.29 -30.92 -13.12
CA THR A 201 -11.62 -31.12 -13.73
C THR A 201 -11.72 -30.42 -15.09
N VAL A 202 -12.61 -30.89 -15.97
CA VAL A 202 -12.85 -30.25 -17.27
C VAL A 202 -14.27 -29.69 -17.37
N ARG A 203 -14.40 -28.36 -17.47
CA ARG A 203 -15.66 -27.64 -17.70
C ARG A 203 -16.38 -28.23 -18.92
N GLY A 204 -17.57 -28.78 -18.68
CA GLY A 204 -18.41 -29.39 -19.72
C GLY A 204 -18.10 -30.86 -20.06
N GLU A 205 -17.07 -31.49 -19.48
CA GLU A 205 -16.75 -32.90 -19.74
C GLU A 205 -16.53 -33.71 -18.45
N GLN A 206 -17.10 -34.92 -18.39
CA GLN A 206 -16.90 -35.85 -17.27
C GLN A 206 -15.53 -36.57 -17.38
N LYS A 207 -14.44 -35.80 -17.22
CA LYS A 207 -13.05 -36.27 -17.30
C LYS A 207 -12.18 -35.53 -16.30
N ILE A 208 -11.18 -36.24 -15.79
CA ILE A 208 -10.03 -35.63 -15.12
C ILE A 208 -8.94 -35.47 -16.19
N VAL A 209 -8.38 -34.27 -16.34
CA VAL A 209 -7.16 -34.04 -17.12
C VAL A 209 -5.95 -34.24 -16.20
N LYS A 210 -4.90 -34.84 -16.76
CA LYS A 210 -3.57 -34.99 -16.14
C LYS A 210 -2.56 -34.23 -16.99
N ILE A 211 -1.83 -33.32 -16.36
CA ILE A 211 -0.88 -32.39 -16.98
C ILE A 211 0.52 -32.65 -16.40
N ASP A 212 1.49 -32.80 -17.28
CA ASP A 212 2.90 -32.98 -16.95
C ASP A 212 3.57 -31.61 -16.72
N PRO A 213 4.02 -31.28 -15.49
CA PRO A 213 4.59 -29.96 -15.22
C PRO A 213 5.97 -29.76 -15.83
N ASP A 214 6.70 -30.83 -16.14
CA ASP A 214 8.04 -30.76 -16.72
C ASP A 214 8.00 -30.32 -18.19
N ASN A 215 6.96 -30.70 -18.93
CA ASN A 215 6.90 -30.48 -20.39
C ASN A 215 5.55 -30.01 -20.96
N GLY A 216 4.50 -29.85 -20.15
CA GLY A 216 3.19 -29.34 -20.60
C GLY A 216 2.38 -30.33 -21.46
N ASN A 217 2.77 -31.60 -21.53
CA ASN A 217 1.94 -32.64 -22.14
C ASN A 217 0.68 -32.88 -21.31
N GLN A 218 -0.40 -33.26 -22.00
CA GLN A 218 -1.71 -33.47 -21.39
C GLN A 218 -2.26 -34.83 -21.78
N SER A 219 -2.95 -35.47 -20.85
CA SER A 219 -3.67 -36.74 -21.06
C SER A 219 -4.97 -36.74 -20.27
N TYR A 220 -5.95 -37.53 -20.69
CA TYR A 220 -7.19 -37.72 -19.92
C TYR A 220 -7.12 -39.01 -19.13
N VAL A 221 -7.48 -38.95 -17.84
CA VAL A 221 -7.61 -40.12 -16.98
C VAL A 221 -8.72 -41.02 -17.54
N SER A 222 -8.41 -42.31 -17.70
CA SER A 222 -9.38 -43.32 -18.13
C SER A 222 -9.92 -44.05 -16.90
N LEU A 223 -11.05 -43.55 -16.39
CA LEU A 223 -11.69 -44.09 -15.19
C LEU A 223 -12.28 -45.50 -15.44
N PRO A 224 -12.30 -46.38 -14.41
CA PRO A 224 -12.95 -47.69 -14.47
C PRO A 224 -14.44 -47.66 -14.87
N ALA A 225 -14.91 -48.74 -15.48
CA ALA A 225 -16.32 -48.90 -15.83
C ALA A 225 -17.16 -49.11 -14.56
N GLY A 226 -17.97 -48.10 -14.21
CA GLY A 226 -18.74 -48.05 -12.96
C GLY A 226 -18.29 -46.97 -11.97
N SER A 227 -17.21 -46.23 -12.28
CA SER A 227 -16.83 -45.06 -11.48
C SER A 227 -17.93 -43.97 -11.46
N PRO A 228 -17.96 -43.14 -10.40
CA PRO A 228 -18.93 -42.06 -10.26
C PRO A 228 -18.90 -41.06 -11.42
N THR A 229 -20.06 -40.51 -11.76
CA THR A 229 -20.17 -39.41 -12.72
C THR A 229 -19.87 -38.07 -12.04
N LEU A 230 -18.74 -37.46 -12.41
CA LEU A 230 -18.40 -36.08 -12.07
C LEU A 230 -19.50 -35.11 -12.54
N LEU A 231 -19.76 -34.07 -11.73
CA LEU A 231 -20.70 -32.98 -12.03
C LEU A 231 -19.93 -31.71 -12.47
N TYR A 232 -20.64 -30.67 -12.91
CA TYR A 232 -20.02 -29.51 -13.57
C TYR A 232 -19.44 -28.52 -12.56
N SER A 233 -18.11 -28.42 -12.50
CA SER A 233 -17.27 -27.60 -11.60
C SER A 233 -17.82 -26.24 -11.11
N ALA A 234 -17.75 -26.02 -9.79
CA ALA A 234 -17.81 -24.70 -9.14
C ALA A 234 -17.32 -24.76 -7.66
N GLY A 235 -16.31 -25.58 -7.32
CA GLY A 235 -16.02 -25.92 -5.92
C GLY A 235 -14.57 -26.13 -5.49
N GLY A 236 -13.59 -26.05 -6.38
CA GLY A 236 -12.17 -26.14 -6.00
C GLY A 236 -11.65 -27.58 -5.82
N ALA A 237 -10.32 -27.68 -5.66
CA ALA A 237 -9.62 -28.94 -5.54
C ALA A 237 -8.39 -28.83 -4.62
N TRP A 238 -8.03 -29.93 -3.96
CA TRP A 238 -6.83 -30.05 -3.14
C TRP A 238 -6.27 -31.48 -3.20
N ASN A 239 -5.12 -31.70 -2.57
CA ASN A 239 -4.56 -33.03 -2.38
C ASN A 239 -4.23 -33.27 -0.90
N ASP A 240 -4.11 -34.55 -0.52
CA ASP A 240 -3.54 -34.92 0.77
C ASP A 240 -2.03 -35.24 0.68
N SER A 241 -1.43 -35.52 1.83
CA SER A 241 -0.04 -35.95 2.00
C SER A 241 0.32 -37.18 1.16
N GLN A 242 -0.65 -38.08 0.95
CA GLN A 242 -0.53 -39.34 0.21
C GLN A 242 -0.69 -39.15 -1.32
N GLY A 243 -0.96 -37.92 -1.78
CA GLY A 243 -1.08 -37.56 -3.18
C GLY A 243 -2.44 -37.88 -3.81
N ARG A 244 -3.43 -38.25 -2.98
CA ARG A 244 -4.83 -38.43 -3.41
C ARG A 244 -5.48 -37.06 -3.53
N ILE A 245 -6.42 -36.94 -4.46
CA ILE A 245 -6.89 -35.66 -4.98
C ILE A 245 -8.38 -35.54 -4.72
N TYR A 246 -8.79 -34.40 -4.18
CA TYR A 246 -10.16 -34.13 -3.75
C TYR A 246 -10.74 -33.03 -4.64
N PHE A 247 -11.96 -33.23 -5.12
CA PHE A 247 -12.71 -32.30 -5.95
C PHE A 247 -14.06 -32.04 -5.28
N TYR A 248 -14.29 -30.80 -4.86
CA TYR A 248 -15.59 -30.39 -4.32
C TYR A 248 -16.47 -29.81 -5.44
N TYR A 249 -17.76 -30.09 -5.37
CA TYR A 249 -18.77 -29.57 -6.29
C TYR A 249 -19.86 -28.86 -5.48
N ASN A 250 -20.00 -27.56 -5.73
CA ASN A 250 -21.08 -26.73 -5.23
C ASN A 250 -22.11 -26.48 -6.36
N SER A 251 -23.40 -26.62 -6.06
CA SER A 251 -24.49 -26.53 -7.03
C SER A 251 -25.33 -25.27 -6.82
N THR A 252 -25.10 -24.23 -7.64
CA THR A 252 -25.91 -22.99 -7.64
C THR A 252 -27.40 -23.19 -7.92
N ASN A 253 -27.81 -24.38 -8.37
CA ASN A 253 -29.17 -24.73 -8.77
C ASN A 253 -29.81 -25.79 -7.86
N GLU A 254 -29.39 -25.87 -6.59
CA GLU A 254 -29.93 -26.78 -5.54
C GLU A 254 -29.75 -28.29 -5.75
N ILE A 255 -29.21 -28.75 -6.88
CA ILE A 255 -28.97 -30.18 -7.19
C ILE A 255 -27.69 -30.73 -6.54
N GLU A 256 -27.70 -30.74 -5.19
CA GLU A 256 -26.77 -31.40 -4.27
C GLU A 256 -25.28 -31.00 -4.36
N ASN A 257 -24.71 -30.50 -3.25
CA ASN A 257 -23.27 -30.34 -3.10
C ASN A 257 -22.61 -31.71 -2.83
N ARG A 258 -21.44 -32.00 -3.42
CA ARG A 258 -20.84 -33.36 -3.39
C ARG A 258 -19.32 -33.29 -3.36
N LEU A 259 -18.70 -34.21 -2.61
CA LEU A 259 -17.25 -34.40 -2.59
C LEU A 259 -16.86 -35.64 -3.40
N PHE A 260 -15.79 -35.56 -4.18
CA PHE A 260 -15.19 -36.71 -4.87
C PHE A 260 -13.70 -36.82 -4.53
N ARG A 261 -13.20 -38.05 -4.36
CA ARG A 261 -11.75 -38.32 -4.22
C ARG A 261 -11.26 -39.20 -5.35
N TYR A 262 -10.27 -38.73 -6.09
CA TYR A 262 -9.50 -39.48 -7.07
C TYR A 262 -8.16 -39.93 -6.49
N ASP A 263 -7.88 -41.22 -6.51
CA ASP A 263 -6.59 -41.79 -6.12
C ASP A 263 -5.76 -42.13 -7.38
N PRO A 264 -4.67 -41.40 -7.67
CA PRO A 264 -3.84 -41.65 -8.85
C PRO A 264 -2.96 -42.90 -8.75
N SER A 265 -2.78 -43.48 -7.54
CA SER A 265 -1.97 -44.68 -7.34
C SER A 265 -2.68 -45.95 -7.80
N ILE A 266 -4.01 -46.00 -7.61
CA ILE A 266 -4.88 -47.12 -8.01
C ILE A 266 -5.83 -46.78 -9.16
N ASN A 267 -5.86 -45.51 -9.62
CA ASN A 267 -6.76 -45.00 -10.66
C ASN A 267 -8.26 -45.21 -10.31
N GLU A 268 -8.61 -44.91 -9.06
CA GLU A 268 -9.96 -45.00 -8.54
C GLU A 268 -10.56 -43.60 -8.35
N LEU A 269 -11.85 -43.43 -8.66
CA LEU A 269 -12.64 -42.27 -8.29
C LEU A 269 -13.75 -42.73 -7.34
N VAL A 270 -13.81 -42.12 -6.15
CA VAL A 270 -14.78 -42.40 -5.09
C VAL A 270 -15.70 -41.20 -4.90
N ASP A 271 -16.97 -41.48 -4.64
CA ASP A 271 -18.04 -40.53 -4.34
C ASP A 271 -18.15 -40.44 -2.81
N MET A 272 -17.83 -39.29 -2.22
CA MET A 272 -17.60 -39.12 -0.78
C MET A 272 -18.74 -38.40 -0.06
N VAL A 273 -19.98 -38.73 -0.41
CA VAL A 273 -21.24 -38.24 0.20
C VAL A 273 -21.66 -36.83 -0.27
N LYS A 274 -22.96 -36.56 -0.07
CA LYS A 274 -23.65 -35.29 -0.29
C LYS A 274 -23.39 -34.35 0.90
N ALA A 275 -22.86 -33.16 0.64
CA ALA A 275 -22.78 -32.09 1.62
C ALA A 275 -24.12 -31.33 1.72
N THR A 276 -24.43 -30.83 2.91
CA THR A 276 -25.47 -29.79 3.08
C THR A 276 -24.92 -28.44 2.61
N ALA A 277 -25.78 -27.43 2.43
CA ALA A 277 -25.40 -26.19 1.75
C ALA A 277 -24.24 -25.41 2.41
N TYR A 278 -24.04 -25.59 3.72
CA TYR A 278 -23.04 -24.88 4.53
C TYR A 278 -22.19 -25.81 5.42
N SER A 279 -22.22 -27.15 5.24
CA SER A 279 -21.38 -28.02 6.06
C SER A 279 -19.90 -27.91 5.69
N THR A 280 -19.11 -27.54 6.68
CA THR A 280 -17.66 -27.69 6.69
C THR A 280 -17.29 -29.11 7.11
N PHE A 281 -16.02 -29.48 6.94
CA PHE A 281 -15.56 -30.87 7.07
C PHE A 281 -14.87 -31.10 8.42
N ASP A 282 -15.16 -32.21 9.09
CA ASP A 282 -14.45 -32.71 10.27
C ASP A 282 -13.55 -33.88 9.86
N ALA A 283 -12.31 -33.89 10.35
CA ALA A 283 -11.25 -34.83 9.99
C ALA A 283 -10.76 -35.71 11.18
N THR A 284 -11.45 -35.70 12.32
CA THR A 284 -11.01 -36.28 13.61
C THR A 284 -10.78 -37.79 13.68
N ALA A 285 -11.44 -38.59 12.84
CA ALA A 285 -11.56 -40.03 13.08
C ALA A 285 -10.40 -40.88 12.55
N CYS A 286 -9.22 -40.72 13.16
CA CYS A 286 -7.99 -41.48 12.82
C CYS A 286 -7.63 -42.63 13.81
N TYR A 287 -6.97 -43.69 13.30
CA TYR A 287 -6.91 -45.06 13.87
C TYR A 287 -6.36 -45.26 15.30
N PRO A 288 -6.90 -46.30 15.97
CA PRO A 288 -6.07 -47.40 16.50
C PRO A 288 -6.41 -48.78 15.85
N THR A 289 -5.70 -49.84 16.26
CA THR A 289 -5.88 -51.23 15.78
C THR A 289 -6.70 -52.10 16.75
N SER A 290 -7.61 -52.93 16.23
CA SER A 290 -8.44 -53.87 16.99
C SER A 290 -8.05 -55.36 16.79
N PHE A 291 -8.56 -56.22 17.66
CA PHE A 291 -8.40 -57.68 17.64
C PHE A 291 -9.74 -58.33 18.03
N GLU A 292 -10.13 -59.43 17.38
CA GLU A 292 -11.39 -60.14 17.68
C GLU A 292 -11.13 -61.64 17.89
N LYS A 293 -11.87 -62.23 18.82
CA LYS A 293 -11.68 -63.60 19.33
C LYS A 293 -13.03 -64.31 19.30
N GLU A 294 -13.16 -65.32 18.44
CA GLU A 294 -14.42 -66.05 18.22
C GLU A 294 -14.24 -67.51 18.64
N VAL A 295 -14.97 -67.93 19.67
CA VAL A 295 -14.81 -69.24 20.31
C VAL A 295 -16.00 -70.13 19.96
N ASP A 296 -15.99 -70.73 18.76
CA ASP A 296 -17.00 -71.69 18.32
C ASP A 296 -16.85 -73.02 19.08
N VAL A 297 -17.83 -73.36 19.91
CA VAL A 297 -17.84 -74.61 20.69
C VAL A 297 -19.20 -75.30 20.59
N PRO A 298 -19.25 -76.64 20.34
CA PRO A 298 -20.51 -77.38 20.35
C PRO A 298 -21.22 -77.24 21.71
N ALA A 299 -22.45 -76.72 21.68
CA ALA A 299 -23.17 -76.25 22.88
C ALA A 299 -23.39 -77.32 23.96
N GLU A 300 -23.39 -78.61 23.62
CA GLU A 300 -23.49 -79.71 24.58
C GLU A 300 -22.60 -80.91 24.20
N GLY A 301 -22.20 -81.69 25.23
CA GLY A 301 -21.68 -83.06 25.05
C GLY A 301 -20.16 -83.26 25.16
N VAL A 302 -19.40 -82.30 25.69
CA VAL A 302 -17.94 -82.44 25.85
C VAL A 302 -17.57 -83.24 27.11
N HIS A 303 -16.64 -84.20 26.98
CA HIS A 303 -16.24 -85.15 28.02
C HIS A 303 -14.82 -84.91 28.56
N ALA A 304 -14.56 -85.44 29.76
CA ALA A 304 -13.23 -85.43 30.37
C ALA A 304 -12.22 -86.21 29.50
N GLY A 305 -11.22 -85.51 28.97
CA GLY A 305 -10.23 -86.05 28.03
C GLY A 305 -10.40 -85.61 26.56
N ASP A 306 -11.44 -84.86 26.22
CA ASP A 306 -11.65 -84.33 24.87
C ASP A 306 -10.69 -83.17 24.53
N ILE A 307 -10.62 -82.87 23.22
CA ILE A 307 -9.85 -81.77 22.63
C ILE A 307 -10.85 -80.80 22.00
N VAL A 308 -10.68 -79.51 22.28
CA VAL A 308 -11.49 -78.40 21.76
C VAL A 308 -10.57 -77.49 20.95
N ASP A 309 -11.05 -77.03 19.79
CA ASP A 309 -10.36 -76.10 18.89
C ASP A 309 -10.87 -74.67 19.14
N VAL A 310 -9.98 -73.67 19.05
CA VAL A 310 -10.31 -72.24 19.19
C VAL A 310 -9.74 -71.48 18.01
N GLU A 311 -10.51 -70.57 17.39
CA GLU A 311 -10.03 -69.72 16.30
C GLU A 311 -9.71 -68.29 16.79
N PHE A 312 -8.59 -67.75 16.35
CA PHE A 312 -8.13 -66.40 16.67
C PHE A 312 -8.01 -65.58 15.38
N THR A 313 -8.53 -64.36 15.39
CA THR A 313 -8.68 -63.53 14.19
C THR A 313 -7.92 -62.19 14.34
N ILE A 314 -6.90 -61.99 13.52
CA ILE A 314 -6.04 -60.80 13.53
C ILE A 314 -6.33 -59.91 12.32
N TYR A 315 -6.65 -58.65 12.56
CA TYR A 315 -6.76 -57.61 11.52
C TYR A 315 -5.44 -56.83 11.43
N ASN A 316 -4.78 -56.86 10.28
CA ASN A 316 -3.58 -56.05 10.02
C ASN A 316 -3.93 -54.79 9.24
N ASN A 317 -4.11 -53.66 9.94
CA ASN A 317 -4.43 -52.37 9.32
C ASN A 317 -3.18 -51.59 8.85
N PHE A 318 -1.96 -52.16 8.98
CA PHE A 318 -0.74 -51.51 8.47
C PHE A 318 -0.54 -51.74 6.96
N PRO A 319 -0.08 -50.73 6.19
CA PRO A 319 0.07 -50.82 4.72
C PRO A 319 1.27 -51.67 4.25
N SER A 320 1.82 -52.53 5.11
CA SER A 320 2.94 -53.42 4.78
C SER A 320 2.88 -54.74 5.56
N THR A 321 3.58 -55.76 5.07
CA THR A 321 3.63 -57.09 5.71
C THR A 321 4.47 -57.05 6.98
N GLN A 322 3.80 -56.93 8.12
CA GLN A 322 4.39 -57.01 9.44
C GLN A 322 4.55 -58.47 9.90
N ILE A 323 5.43 -58.69 10.88
CA ILE A 323 5.55 -59.95 11.62
C ILE A 323 5.13 -59.65 13.06
N PHE A 324 4.28 -60.49 13.62
CA PHE A 324 3.76 -60.36 14.98
C PHE A 324 4.13 -61.59 15.82
N ASP A 325 4.53 -61.37 17.06
CA ASP A 325 4.65 -62.43 18.07
C ASP A 325 3.36 -62.45 18.90
N PHE A 326 2.78 -63.63 19.13
CA PHE A 326 1.50 -63.81 19.84
C PHE A 326 1.70 -64.62 21.13
N GLU A 327 1.14 -64.16 22.25
CA GLU A 327 1.20 -64.85 23.53
C GLU A 327 -0.16 -64.79 24.27
N ASP A 328 -0.67 -65.97 24.66
CA ASP A 328 -1.99 -66.17 25.27
C ASP A 328 -1.91 -67.19 26.43
N THR A 329 -2.70 -67.01 27.51
CA THR A 329 -2.53 -67.77 28.76
C THR A 329 -3.84 -68.26 29.38
N LEU A 330 -4.04 -69.59 29.32
CA LEU A 330 -5.14 -70.26 30.02
C LEU A 330 -4.99 -70.12 31.54
N ILE A 331 -6.06 -69.68 32.19
CA ILE A 331 -6.07 -69.44 33.64
C ILE A 331 -6.43 -70.71 34.43
N SER A 332 -7.14 -71.67 33.79
CA SER A 332 -7.70 -72.86 34.44
C SER A 332 -6.80 -74.10 34.42
N SER A 333 -6.34 -74.55 35.59
CA SER A 333 -5.46 -75.72 35.75
C SER A 333 -6.02 -77.07 35.27
N ASN A 334 -7.29 -77.12 34.83
CA ASN A 334 -7.93 -78.29 34.25
C ASN A 334 -7.84 -78.33 32.71
N LEU A 335 -7.33 -77.27 32.09
CA LEU A 335 -7.09 -77.16 30.64
C LEU A 335 -5.58 -77.19 30.35
N SER A 336 -5.23 -77.50 29.10
CA SER A 336 -3.84 -77.43 28.63
C SER A 336 -3.76 -77.29 27.12
N TRP A 337 -2.93 -76.36 26.63
CA TRP A 337 -2.68 -76.21 25.19
C TRP A 337 -2.07 -77.48 24.59
N VAL A 338 -2.55 -77.89 23.42
CA VAL A 338 -2.04 -79.06 22.71
C VAL A 338 -0.78 -78.67 21.92
N ALA A 339 0.37 -79.25 22.27
CA ALA A 339 1.63 -78.91 21.61
C ALA A 339 1.60 -79.22 20.10
N ASN A 340 1.86 -78.20 19.28
CA ASN A 340 1.79 -78.21 17.82
C ASN A 340 0.36 -78.35 17.23
N SER A 341 -0.68 -77.93 17.95
CA SER A 341 -2.06 -77.89 17.41
C SER A 341 -2.33 -76.77 16.41
N VAL A 342 -1.50 -75.71 16.40
CA VAL A 342 -1.71 -74.53 15.53
C VAL A 342 -1.83 -74.93 14.05
N THR A 343 -3.03 -74.82 13.48
CA THR A 343 -3.32 -75.08 12.06
C THR A 343 -3.51 -73.77 11.30
N PRO A 344 -2.52 -73.30 10.53
CA PRO A 344 -2.68 -72.13 9.68
C PRO A 344 -3.34 -72.49 8.34
N ALA A 345 -3.91 -71.49 7.66
CA ALA A 345 -4.23 -71.53 6.23
C ALA A 345 -3.00 -71.67 5.28
N SER A 346 -1.83 -72.04 5.84
CA SER A 346 -0.53 -72.31 5.20
C SER A 346 0.29 -71.10 4.73
N PRO A 347 1.64 -71.19 4.72
CA PRO A 347 2.52 -71.79 5.73
C PRO A 347 3.69 -70.84 6.11
N GLY A 348 3.69 -70.30 7.34
CA GLY A 348 4.51 -69.12 7.71
C GLY A 348 5.37 -69.24 8.96
N GLY A 349 6.18 -70.29 9.10
CA GLY A 349 7.43 -70.27 9.90
C GLY A 349 7.39 -70.20 11.45
N GLY A 350 6.25 -69.88 12.07
CA GLY A 350 6.16 -69.68 13.51
C GLY A 350 6.52 -70.90 14.36
N THR A 351 7.09 -70.68 15.56
CA THR A 351 7.48 -71.75 16.50
C THR A 351 6.57 -71.74 17.73
N VAL A 352 5.83 -72.82 17.93
CA VAL A 352 4.89 -72.95 19.06
C VAL A 352 5.64 -73.36 20.33
N ASN A 353 5.79 -72.42 21.26
CA ASN A 353 6.47 -72.60 22.54
C ASN A 353 5.44 -72.56 23.70
N ILE A 354 5.07 -73.73 24.21
CA ILE A 354 4.16 -73.82 25.38
C ILE A 354 4.98 -73.81 26.67
N THR A 355 4.77 -72.79 27.51
CA THR A 355 5.44 -72.61 28.80
C THR A 355 4.41 -72.71 29.92
N GLY A 356 4.06 -73.95 30.31
CA GLY A 356 3.02 -74.20 31.30
C GLY A 356 1.63 -74.09 30.67
N GLN A 357 0.84 -73.10 31.07
CA GLN A 357 -0.46 -72.76 30.47
C GLN A 357 -0.39 -71.62 29.43
N THR A 358 0.79 -71.02 29.26
CA THR A 358 1.02 -69.98 28.26
C THR A 358 1.39 -70.60 26.92
N LEU A 359 0.63 -70.25 25.89
CA LEU A 359 0.90 -70.49 24.48
C LEU A 359 1.62 -69.26 23.93
N ASN A 360 2.88 -69.40 23.52
CA ASN A 360 3.56 -68.40 22.70
C ASN A 360 3.75 -68.97 21.28
N ILE A 361 3.45 -68.15 20.27
CA ILE A 361 3.65 -68.43 18.86
C ILE A 361 4.59 -67.35 18.31
N ASP A 362 5.90 -67.58 18.46
CA ASP A 362 6.94 -66.69 17.96
C ASP A 362 6.85 -66.57 16.42
N GLY A 363 6.79 -65.33 15.91
CA GLY A 363 6.99 -65.00 14.50
C GLY A 363 5.87 -65.41 13.53
N ILE A 364 4.61 -65.06 13.83
CA ILE A 364 3.49 -65.23 12.89
C ILE A 364 3.75 -64.36 11.65
N SER A 365 4.19 -65.02 10.58
CA SER A 365 4.44 -64.39 9.28
C SER A 365 3.17 -64.41 8.45
N ILE A 366 2.43 -63.30 8.43
CA ILE A 366 1.24 -63.14 7.58
C ILE A 366 1.69 -63.26 6.10
N PRO A 367 1.17 -64.22 5.32
CA PRO A 367 1.60 -64.39 3.94
C PRO A 367 1.05 -63.27 3.05
N PRO A 368 1.78 -62.82 2.01
CA PRO A 368 1.32 -61.80 1.07
C PRO A 368 0.29 -62.42 0.09
N ILE A 369 -0.93 -62.61 0.59
CA ILE A 369 -2.11 -63.01 -0.18
C ILE A 369 -2.96 -61.75 -0.38
N ALA A 370 -3.44 -61.54 -1.61
CA ALA A 370 -4.03 -60.27 -2.00
C ALA A 370 -5.43 -60.06 -1.39
N SER A 371 -5.49 -59.26 -0.33
CA SER A 371 -6.69 -58.65 0.21
C SER A 371 -6.46 -57.16 0.47
N THR A 372 -7.50 -56.35 0.29
CA THR A 372 -7.51 -54.93 0.65
C THR A 372 -7.45 -54.74 2.17
N SER A 373 -7.25 -53.49 2.61
CA SER A 373 -7.39 -53.10 4.03
C SER A 373 -8.73 -53.61 4.60
N GLY A 374 -8.72 -54.04 5.86
CA GLY A 374 -9.91 -54.55 6.55
C GLY A 374 -10.27 -56.02 6.30
N VAL A 375 -9.34 -56.87 5.83
CA VAL A 375 -9.57 -58.33 5.72
C VAL A 375 -8.78 -59.10 6.79
N PRO A 376 -9.44 -59.94 7.61
CA PRO A 376 -8.79 -60.68 8.69
C PRO A 376 -7.88 -61.84 8.23
N PHE A 377 -6.93 -62.19 9.09
CA PHE A 377 -6.20 -63.46 9.06
C PHE A 377 -6.55 -64.28 10.31
N SER A 378 -7.07 -65.50 10.11
CA SER A 378 -7.48 -66.39 11.20
C SER A 378 -6.62 -67.65 11.30
N PHE A 379 -6.44 -68.16 12.53
CA PHE A 379 -5.72 -69.40 12.81
C PHE A 379 -6.34 -70.15 13.99
N THR A 380 -6.38 -71.49 13.88
CA THR A 380 -6.97 -72.36 14.91
C THR A 380 -5.91 -72.98 15.82
N VAL A 381 -6.20 -73.09 17.12
CA VAL A 381 -5.34 -73.74 18.13
C VAL A 381 -6.16 -74.57 19.11
N SER A 382 -5.82 -75.84 19.30
CA SER A 382 -6.53 -76.72 20.24
C SER A 382 -6.00 -76.69 21.68
N PHE A 383 -6.91 -76.82 22.65
CA PHE A 383 -6.62 -77.20 24.03
C PHE A 383 -7.26 -78.55 24.38
N LYS A 384 -6.75 -79.22 25.43
CA LYS A 384 -7.27 -80.49 25.95
C LYS A 384 -7.80 -80.33 27.38
N ILE A 385 -8.94 -80.95 27.65
CA ILE A 385 -9.58 -81.08 28.97
C ILE A 385 -8.95 -82.23 29.77
N SER A 386 -8.78 -82.01 31.08
CA SER A 386 -8.26 -83.01 32.04
C SER A 386 -9.13 -84.29 32.13
N GLU A 387 -8.50 -85.42 32.47
CA GLU A 387 -9.16 -86.72 32.66
C GLU A 387 -9.55 -87.00 34.14
N GLU A 388 -9.16 -86.13 35.08
CA GLU A 388 -9.46 -86.27 36.52
C GLU A 388 -10.60 -85.32 36.94
N ALA A 389 -11.59 -85.83 37.67
CA ALA A 389 -12.95 -85.28 37.67
C ALA A 389 -13.29 -84.29 38.81
N SER A 390 -13.76 -83.10 38.41
CA SER A 390 -14.70 -82.19 39.12
C SER A 390 -15.29 -81.22 38.06
N PRO A 391 -16.38 -80.47 38.32
CA PRO A 391 -17.05 -79.71 37.26
C PRO A 391 -16.17 -78.59 36.68
N ILE A 392 -16.45 -78.24 35.42
CA ILE A 392 -15.78 -77.18 34.68
C ILE A 392 -16.66 -75.93 34.76
N GLU A 393 -16.45 -75.16 35.83
CA GLU A 393 -16.97 -73.80 35.96
C GLU A 393 -16.35 -72.88 34.87
N CYS A 394 -16.86 -71.67 34.77
CA CYS A 394 -16.52 -70.75 33.69
C CYS A 394 -15.13 -70.10 33.86
N PHE A 395 -14.44 -69.79 32.76
CA PHE A 395 -13.11 -69.16 32.78
C PHE A 395 -12.94 -68.11 31.67
N THR A 396 -12.15 -67.07 31.95
CA THR A 396 -11.67 -66.05 30.99
C THR A 396 -10.22 -66.33 30.54
N ASN A 397 -9.77 -65.70 29.45
CA ASN A 397 -8.48 -65.99 28.81
C ASN A 397 -7.91 -64.77 28.04
N GLN A 398 -6.72 -64.28 28.41
CA GLN A 398 -6.14 -63.02 27.91
C GLN A 398 -5.01 -63.23 26.89
N ALA A 399 -5.20 -62.70 25.68
CA ALA A 399 -4.22 -62.70 24.60
C ALA A 399 -3.45 -61.36 24.49
N SER A 400 -2.24 -61.41 23.93
CA SER A 400 -1.38 -60.25 23.70
C SER A 400 -0.51 -60.42 22.45
N ILE A 401 -0.13 -59.30 21.82
CA ILE A 401 0.74 -59.27 20.65
C ILE A 401 1.97 -58.39 20.92
N SER A 402 3.12 -58.73 20.36
CA SER A 402 4.27 -57.82 20.31
C SER A 402 4.84 -57.66 18.90
N ASN A 403 5.34 -56.47 18.62
CA ASN A 403 5.97 -56.09 17.35
C ASN A 403 7.43 -55.67 17.61
N GLY A 404 8.28 -56.64 17.97
CA GLY A 404 9.76 -56.55 18.01
C GLY A 404 10.41 -55.58 19.01
N SER A 405 9.67 -54.61 19.54
CA SER A 405 10.13 -53.60 20.52
C SER A 405 9.00 -53.04 21.41
N THR A 406 7.73 -53.29 21.07
CA THR A 406 6.55 -52.84 21.82
C THR A 406 5.54 -53.97 21.92
N THR A 407 4.97 -54.18 23.10
CA THR A 407 3.84 -55.10 23.32
C THR A 407 2.54 -54.29 23.33
N VAL A 408 1.52 -54.81 22.64
CA VAL A 408 0.15 -54.33 22.63
C VAL A 408 -0.72 -55.44 23.19
N THR A 409 -1.20 -55.27 24.42
CA THR A 409 -2.36 -56.00 24.94
C THR A 409 -3.60 -55.57 24.15
N SER A 410 -4.62 -56.43 24.05
CA SER A 410 -5.87 -56.00 23.40
C SER A 410 -6.50 -54.82 24.16
N ASP A 411 -7.08 -53.91 23.39
CA ASP A 411 -8.20 -52.96 23.65
C ASP A 411 -8.39 -52.22 25.00
N ASP A 412 -7.64 -52.47 26.07
CA ASP A 412 -7.64 -51.67 27.31
C ASP A 412 -6.45 -50.67 27.34
N PRO A 413 -6.69 -49.37 27.10
CA PRO A 413 -5.70 -48.31 27.30
C PRO A 413 -5.69 -47.76 28.74
N ASN A 414 -5.27 -48.59 29.70
CA ASN A 414 -4.82 -48.26 31.07
C ASN A 414 -5.86 -48.26 32.23
N THR A 415 -6.81 -49.19 32.27
CA THR A 415 -7.63 -49.49 33.46
C THR A 415 -7.26 -50.81 34.16
N LEU A 416 -6.43 -50.72 35.20
CA LEU A 416 -6.30 -51.81 36.18
C LEU A 416 -7.62 -51.98 36.98
N ASP A 417 -8.47 -52.94 36.58
CA ASP A 417 -9.20 -53.94 37.41
C ASP A 417 -10.51 -54.49 36.76
N LEU A 418 -10.70 -54.36 35.43
CA LEU A 418 -11.74 -55.08 34.68
C LEU A 418 -11.09 -55.74 33.44
N GLY A 419 -11.40 -57.01 33.16
CA GLY A 419 -10.74 -57.78 32.09
C GLY A 419 -11.71 -58.34 31.06
N ASP A 420 -11.16 -58.97 30.01
CA ASP A 420 -11.89 -59.69 28.95
C ASP A 420 -13.06 -60.52 29.53
N PRO A 421 -14.33 -60.17 29.23
CA PRO A 421 -15.50 -60.79 29.83
C PRO A 421 -15.92 -62.11 29.16
N THR A 422 -15.14 -62.64 28.21
CA THR A 422 -15.49 -63.86 27.46
C THR A 422 -15.35 -65.12 28.31
N GLU A 423 -16.40 -65.47 29.07
CA GLU A 423 -16.53 -66.72 29.84
C GLU A 423 -16.90 -67.94 28.97
N PHE A 424 -16.43 -69.13 29.37
CA PHE A 424 -16.78 -70.42 28.74
C PHE A 424 -16.81 -71.59 29.75
N CYS A 425 -17.81 -72.50 29.66
CA CYS A 425 -18.18 -73.48 30.72
C CYS A 425 -18.64 -74.87 30.15
N LEU A 426 -18.60 -75.98 30.92
CA LEU A 426 -18.91 -77.36 30.43
C LEU A 426 -19.53 -78.35 31.46
N THR A 427 -20.44 -79.27 31.03
CA THR A 427 -21.23 -80.20 31.90
C THR A 427 -21.49 -81.62 31.32
N PRO A 428 -21.45 -82.72 32.13
CA PRO A 428 -21.76 -84.12 31.70
C PRO A 428 -22.85 -84.88 32.51
N CYS A 429 -23.53 -85.89 31.92
CA CYS A 429 -24.62 -86.68 32.58
C CYS A 429 -24.63 -88.21 32.29
N THR A 430 -25.64 -88.99 32.75
CA THR A 430 -25.52 -90.49 32.83
C THR A 430 -26.74 -91.45 32.71
N THR A 431 -27.98 -91.18 33.17
CA THR A 431 -29.03 -92.25 33.30
C THR A 431 -30.50 -91.82 33.17
N CYS A 432 -31.25 -92.47 32.25
CA CYS A 432 -32.64 -92.19 31.81
C CYS A 432 -33.74 -92.24 32.89
N LYS A 433 -34.67 -91.26 32.89
CA LYS A 433 -35.96 -91.27 33.64
C LYS A 433 -36.91 -90.19 33.06
N ALA A 434 -38.20 -90.48 32.90
CA ALA A 434 -39.18 -89.42 32.57
C ALA A 434 -39.58 -88.61 33.81
N GLY A 435 -39.79 -87.29 33.70
CA GLY A 435 -40.14 -86.39 34.80
C GLY A 435 -41.64 -86.23 35.04
N ASP A 436 -42.07 -85.98 36.29
CA ASP A 436 -43.46 -85.56 36.56
C ASP A 436 -43.51 -84.03 36.48
N ASP A 437 -44.47 -83.49 35.74
CA ASP A 437 -44.58 -82.07 35.38
C ASP A 437 -45.57 -81.30 36.26
N SER A 438 -45.39 -79.98 36.31
CA SER A 438 -46.33 -79.06 36.93
C SER A 438 -46.44 -77.76 36.13
N ALA A 439 -47.66 -77.28 35.92
CA ALA A 439 -47.95 -75.99 35.32
C ALA A 439 -48.90 -75.17 36.21
N THR A 440 -48.87 -73.86 36.05
CA THR A 440 -49.80 -72.92 36.68
C THR A 440 -50.33 -71.99 35.60
N THR A 441 -51.60 -71.60 35.70
CA THR A 441 -52.22 -70.63 34.78
C THR A 441 -53.33 -69.86 35.49
N LEU A 442 -53.74 -68.71 34.95
CA LEU A 442 -54.88 -67.95 35.43
C LEU A 442 -56.20 -68.55 34.91
N VAL A 443 -57.32 -68.11 35.47
CA VAL A 443 -58.66 -68.46 34.98
C VAL A 443 -58.81 -68.10 33.50
N ASP A 444 -59.44 -68.97 32.72
CA ASP A 444 -59.65 -68.86 31.26
C ASP A 444 -58.37 -68.75 30.37
N ALA A 445 -57.17 -68.64 30.96
CA ALA A 445 -55.89 -68.58 30.26
C ALA A 445 -55.36 -69.99 29.90
N PRO A 446 -55.04 -70.27 28.61
CA PRO A 446 -54.38 -71.50 28.22
C PRO A 446 -52.88 -71.47 28.53
N VAL A 447 -52.31 -72.61 28.90
CA VAL A 447 -50.87 -72.79 29.16
C VAL A 447 -50.27 -73.85 28.25
N LEU A 448 -49.10 -73.56 27.69
CA LEU A 448 -48.27 -74.55 26.99
C LEU A 448 -47.36 -75.23 28.01
N ILE A 449 -47.31 -76.56 27.95
CA ILE A 449 -46.51 -77.41 28.83
C ILE A 449 -45.59 -78.23 27.93
N ASP A 450 -44.29 -77.92 27.94
CA ASP A 450 -43.31 -78.87 27.41
C ASP A 450 -43.12 -79.98 28.46
N ILE A 451 -43.55 -81.18 28.09
CA ILE A 451 -43.49 -82.39 28.92
C ILE A 451 -42.21 -83.20 28.68
N LEU A 452 -41.29 -82.71 27.83
CA LEU A 452 -40.02 -83.37 27.51
C LEU A 452 -38.81 -82.61 28.10
N ASP A 453 -38.99 -81.32 28.42
CA ASP A 453 -37.94 -80.46 29.02
C ASP A 453 -37.24 -81.06 30.25
N ASN A 454 -37.96 -81.87 31.05
CA ASN A 454 -37.42 -82.53 32.23
C ASN A 454 -37.13 -84.05 32.06
N ASP A 455 -37.37 -84.63 30.87
CA ASP A 455 -37.15 -86.05 30.51
C ASP A 455 -35.66 -86.37 30.29
N SER A 456 -34.83 -85.87 31.20
CA SER A 456 -33.38 -85.89 31.13
C SER A 456 -32.82 -87.32 30.96
N ASN A 457 -31.69 -87.39 30.27
CA ASN A 457 -30.91 -88.61 30.04
C ASN A 457 -31.62 -89.71 29.20
N MET A 458 -32.81 -89.51 28.64
CA MET A 458 -33.53 -90.59 27.94
C MET A 458 -32.94 -90.98 26.56
N GLY A 459 -32.02 -90.20 26.00
CA GLY A 459 -31.54 -90.37 24.62
C GLY A 459 -32.50 -89.74 23.60
N ASP A 460 -32.32 -90.01 22.31
CA ASP A 460 -33.18 -89.44 21.25
C ASP A 460 -34.64 -89.89 21.43
N LEU A 461 -35.50 -89.01 21.98
CA LEU A 461 -36.91 -89.26 22.24
C LEU A 461 -37.74 -89.32 20.93
N ASP A 462 -38.67 -90.27 20.86
CA ASP A 462 -39.65 -90.34 19.78
C ASP A 462 -40.88 -89.50 20.14
N VAL A 463 -40.87 -88.22 19.76
CA VAL A 463 -42.01 -87.30 19.89
C VAL A 463 -43.30 -87.89 19.30
N SER A 464 -43.21 -88.73 18.27
CA SER A 464 -44.39 -89.39 17.67
C SER A 464 -44.96 -90.56 18.48
N SER A 465 -44.31 -90.94 19.58
CA SER A 465 -44.76 -91.96 20.53
C SER A 465 -45.61 -91.42 21.68
N ILE A 466 -45.64 -90.09 21.88
CA ILE A 466 -46.35 -89.44 23.00
C ILE A 466 -47.83 -89.80 22.99
N THR A 467 -48.32 -90.32 24.12
CA THR A 467 -49.75 -90.68 24.28
C THR A 467 -50.28 -90.35 25.66
N ILE A 468 -51.44 -89.68 25.71
CA ILE A 468 -52.16 -89.39 26.95
C ILE A 468 -52.80 -90.67 27.49
N THR A 469 -52.42 -91.10 28.69
CA THR A 469 -52.91 -92.31 29.35
C THR A 469 -54.12 -92.06 30.26
N SER A 470 -54.27 -90.84 30.78
CA SER A 470 -55.47 -90.33 31.46
C SER A 470 -55.62 -88.85 31.18
N ALA A 471 -56.84 -88.39 30.91
CA ALA A 471 -57.15 -87.02 30.50
C ALA A 471 -57.67 -86.18 31.68
N PRO A 472 -57.54 -84.83 31.62
CA PRO A 472 -57.99 -83.93 32.67
C PRO A 472 -59.51 -83.92 32.87
N SER A 473 -59.94 -83.42 34.02
CA SER A 473 -61.36 -83.36 34.42
C SER A 473 -62.00 -81.98 34.20
N ASN A 474 -61.21 -80.91 34.25
CA ASN A 474 -61.66 -79.52 34.24
C ASN A 474 -61.07 -78.66 33.12
N GLY A 475 -60.31 -79.25 32.18
CA GLY A 475 -59.83 -78.58 30.96
C GLY A 475 -59.78 -79.49 29.73
N THR A 476 -59.17 -79.00 28.64
CA THR A 476 -58.92 -79.75 27.39
C THR A 476 -57.46 -79.70 26.99
N LEU A 477 -56.96 -80.78 26.35
CA LEU A 477 -55.58 -80.89 25.87
C LEU A 477 -55.49 -80.86 24.34
N THR A 478 -54.52 -80.12 23.81
CA THR A 478 -54.03 -80.21 22.42
C THR A 478 -52.54 -80.56 22.44
N ILE A 479 -52.10 -81.59 21.69
CA ILE A 479 -50.67 -81.93 21.55
C ILE A 479 -50.19 -81.41 20.18
N ASP A 480 -49.06 -80.73 20.09
CA ASP A 480 -48.43 -80.50 18.78
C ASP A 480 -47.62 -81.74 18.33
N PRO A 481 -47.94 -82.34 17.17
CA PRO A 481 -47.28 -83.57 16.71
C PRO A 481 -45.89 -83.33 16.07
N VAL A 482 -45.28 -82.17 16.28
CA VAL A 482 -43.93 -81.81 15.80
C VAL A 482 -42.96 -81.58 16.95
N THR A 483 -43.39 -80.90 18.01
CA THR A 483 -42.56 -80.60 19.20
C THR A 483 -42.81 -81.58 20.35
N GLY A 484 -44.09 -81.91 20.63
CA GLY A 484 -44.49 -82.77 21.75
C GLY A 484 -45.21 -82.01 22.87
N GLU A 485 -45.08 -80.67 22.88
CA GLU A 485 -45.76 -79.74 23.78
C GLU A 485 -47.27 -80.01 23.87
N ILE A 486 -47.82 -79.77 25.07
CA ILE A 486 -49.24 -79.91 25.38
C ILE A 486 -49.82 -78.56 25.79
N GLU A 487 -50.74 -78.05 24.99
CA GLU A 487 -51.63 -76.94 25.34
C GLU A 487 -52.74 -77.46 26.26
N TYR A 488 -52.77 -76.99 27.50
CA TYR A 488 -53.91 -77.13 28.41
C TYR A 488 -54.76 -75.87 28.38
N THR A 489 -56.07 -76.01 28.15
CA THR A 489 -57.04 -74.91 28.30
C THR A 489 -58.01 -75.24 29.44
N PRO A 490 -58.15 -74.39 30.48
CA PRO A 490 -59.20 -74.51 31.49
C PRO A 490 -60.61 -74.49 30.85
N ASN A 491 -61.59 -75.10 31.53
CA ASN A 491 -63.00 -74.79 31.23
C ASN A 491 -63.34 -73.38 31.70
N ALA A 492 -64.17 -72.67 30.93
CA ALA A 492 -64.55 -71.29 31.23
C ALA A 492 -65.08 -71.08 32.66
N GLY A 493 -64.44 -70.20 33.43
CA GLY A 493 -64.72 -69.88 34.83
C GLY A 493 -64.29 -70.96 35.83
N TYR A 494 -63.31 -71.80 35.51
CA TYR A 494 -62.76 -72.81 36.42
C TYR A 494 -61.50 -72.31 37.14
N THR A 495 -61.44 -72.54 38.45
CA THR A 495 -60.24 -72.39 39.28
C THR A 495 -60.04 -73.62 40.18
N GLY A 496 -58.79 -73.91 40.54
CA GLY A 496 -58.37 -75.09 41.28
C GLY A 496 -57.51 -76.07 40.46
N THR A 497 -57.27 -77.24 41.04
CA THR A 497 -56.27 -78.22 40.57
C THR A 497 -56.86 -79.27 39.60
N ASP A 498 -56.17 -79.54 38.49
CA ASP A 498 -56.50 -80.58 37.50
C ASP A 498 -55.28 -81.47 37.19
N GLU A 499 -55.47 -82.69 36.68
CA GLU A 499 -54.37 -83.67 36.48
C GLU A 499 -54.51 -84.48 35.18
N PHE A 500 -53.38 -84.78 34.53
CA PHE A 500 -53.32 -85.75 33.43
C PHE A 500 -52.05 -86.62 33.47
N THR A 501 -51.97 -87.66 32.63
CA THR A 501 -50.77 -88.54 32.54
C THR A 501 -50.45 -88.86 31.09
N TYR A 502 -49.17 -89.06 30.78
CA TYR A 502 -48.68 -89.43 29.45
C TYR A 502 -47.62 -90.55 29.50
N SER A 503 -47.22 -91.01 28.32
CA SER A 503 -46.12 -91.95 28.12
C SER A 503 -45.35 -91.58 26.85
N VAL A 504 -44.01 -91.70 26.91
CA VAL A 504 -43.08 -91.46 25.79
C VAL A 504 -42.05 -92.58 25.70
N CYS A 505 -41.47 -92.76 24.52
CA CYS A 505 -40.47 -93.77 24.20
C CYS A 505 -39.22 -93.18 23.52
N THR A 506 -38.11 -93.91 23.55
CA THR A 506 -36.86 -93.58 22.86
C THR A 506 -36.82 -94.16 21.44
N THR A 507 -36.10 -93.51 20.51
CA THR A 507 -35.84 -94.03 19.16
C THR A 507 -34.71 -95.09 19.12
N ASP A 508 -34.02 -95.25 20.25
CA ASP A 508 -32.83 -96.07 20.45
C ASP A 508 -33.04 -97.58 20.20
N THR A 509 -31.95 -98.33 20.10
CA THR A 509 -32.03 -99.81 20.03
C THR A 509 -31.19 -100.52 21.10
N PRO A 510 -31.82 -101.08 22.15
CA PRO A 510 -33.26 -101.27 22.35
C PRO A 510 -34.02 -100.00 22.75
N VAL A 511 -35.29 -99.93 22.34
CA VAL A 511 -36.24 -98.89 22.76
C VAL A 511 -36.55 -99.02 24.25
N TYR A 512 -36.57 -97.88 24.95
CA TYR A 512 -37.09 -97.73 26.31
C TYR A 512 -38.33 -96.84 26.28
N CYS A 513 -39.22 -96.97 27.27
CA CYS A 513 -40.39 -96.09 27.44
C CYS A 513 -40.69 -95.94 28.93
N ASP A 514 -41.26 -94.80 29.32
CA ASP A 514 -41.65 -94.50 30.70
C ASP A 514 -43.01 -93.76 30.76
N THR A 515 -43.50 -93.42 31.95
CA THR A 515 -44.79 -92.74 32.16
C THR A 515 -44.73 -91.71 33.29
N ALA A 516 -45.39 -90.58 33.09
CA ALA A 516 -45.37 -89.45 34.01
C ALA A 516 -46.74 -88.77 34.17
N THR A 517 -46.83 -87.91 35.19
CA THR A 517 -48.01 -87.16 35.61
C THR A 517 -47.80 -85.67 35.40
N VAL A 518 -48.82 -84.95 34.95
CA VAL A 518 -48.84 -83.49 34.87
C VAL A 518 -49.92 -82.95 35.80
N SER A 519 -49.55 -82.06 36.72
CA SER A 519 -50.46 -81.33 37.60
C SER A 519 -50.62 -79.89 37.11
N ILE A 520 -51.85 -79.37 37.07
CA ILE A 520 -52.13 -77.99 36.65
C ILE A 520 -52.94 -77.29 37.73
N ASP A 521 -52.41 -76.20 38.26
CA ASP A 521 -53.11 -75.35 39.22
C ASP A 521 -53.64 -74.09 38.50
N VAL A 522 -54.96 -73.91 38.48
CA VAL A 522 -55.62 -72.76 37.86
C VAL A 522 -56.01 -71.74 38.93
N LEU A 523 -55.37 -70.57 38.90
CA LEU A 523 -55.55 -69.49 39.89
C LEU A 523 -56.76 -68.60 39.56
N ALA A 524 -57.20 -67.82 40.55
CA ALA A 524 -58.15 -66.74 40.36
C ALA A 524 -57.42 -65.43 40.01
N ASP A 525 -58.09 -64.61 39.23
CA ASP A 525 -57.73 -63.27 38.74
C ASP A 525 -59.09 -62.57 38.59
N THR A 526 -59.28 -61.41 39.24
CA THR A 526 -60.61 -60.86 39.53
C THR A 526 -60.96 -59.58 38.75
N ASP A 527 -59.98 -58.74 38.45
CA ASP A 527 -60.10 -57.53 37.61
C ASP A 527 -59.51 -57.75 36.20
N GLY A 528 -58.44 -58.54 36.06
CA GLY A 528 -57.84 -58.95 34.79
C GLY A 528 -56.48 -58.33 34.49
N ASP A 529 -55.76 -57.82 35.49
CA ASP A 529 -54.46 -57.14 35.33
C ASP A 529 -53.29 -58.08 34.93
N GLY A 530 -53.45 -59.39 35.15
CA GLY A 530 -52.45 -60.43 34.87
C GLY A 530 -51.75 -61.03 36.10
N ILE A 531 -52.09 -60.58 37.31
CA ILE A 531 -51.69 -61.16 38.60
C ILE A 531 -52.82 -62.10 39.08
N SER A 532 -52.85 -62.46 40.36
CA SER A 532 -53.83 -63.41 40.92
C SER A 532 -54.20 -63.04 42.35
N ASP A 533 -55.47 -63.25 42.74
CA ASP A 533 -56.04 -62.82 44.02
C ASP A 533 -55.13 -63.10 45.25
N ASP A 534 -54.49 -64.28 45.26
CA ASP A 534 -53.66 -64.79 46.36
C ASP A 534 -52.26 -64.13 46.43
N GLN A 535 -51.76 -63.59 45.31
CA GLN A 535 -50.47 -62.87 45.20
C GLN A 535 -50.64 -61.39 45.57
N GLU A 536 -51.69 -60.76 45.08
CA GLU A 536 -52.09 -59.40 45.47
C GLU A 536 -52.33 -59.30 46.98
N THR A 537 -53.09 -60.26 47.53
CA THR A 537 -53.32 -60.42 48.98
C THR A 537 -52.01 -60.64 49.77
N LEU A 538 -50.94 -61.12 49.12
CA LEU A 538 -49.63 -61.34 49.74
C LEU A 538 -48.76 -60.07 49.73
N ASP A 539 -48.78 -59.32 48.63
CA ASP A 539 -47.99 -58.09 48.46
C ASP A 539 -48.66 -56.88 49.14
N GLY A 540 -49.99 -56.91 49.28
CA GLY A 540 -50.78 -55.98 50.09
C GLY A 540 -51.74 -55.08 49.30
N THR A 541 -52.00 -55.43 48.04
CA THR A 541 -52.85 -54.75 47.05
C THR A 541 -54.30 -55.29 47.15
N ASP A 542 -55.30 -54.68 46.51
CA ASP A 542 -56.73 -55.08 46.60
C ASP A 542 -57.18 -55.85 45.34
N PRO A 543 -57.54 -57.16 45.42
CA PRO A 543 -57.95 -58.01 44.28
C PRO A 543 -59.26 -57.64 43.57
N SER A 544 -59.40 -56.38 43.16
CA SER A 544 -60.53 -55.76 42.46
C SER A 544 -60.18 -54.35 41.93
N ASP A 545 -58.91 -53.95 41.91
CA ASP A 545 -58.42 -52.61 41.60
C ASP A 545 -57.13 -52.69 40.74
N ASP A 546 -57.29 -52.75 39.42
CA ASP A 546 -56.20 -53.00 38.47
C ASP A 546 -55.11 -51.90 38.43
N CYS A 547 -55.29 -50.81 39.20
CA CYS A 547 -54.34 -49.73 39.38
C CYS A 547 -53.41 -49.88 40.60
N ASP A 548 -53.64 -50.84 41.53
CA ASP A 548 -52.86 -50.94 42.78
C ASP A 548 -51.86 -52.11 42.85
N SER A 549 -51.71 -52.88 41.77
CA SER A 549 -50.91 -54.11 41.71
C SER A 549 -49.39 -53.91 41.55
N VAL A 550 -48.58 -54.77 42.18
CA VAL A 550 -47.12 -54.71 42.12
C VAL A 550 -46.58 -55.60 41.00
N GLY A 551 -46.49 -55.03 39.79
CA GLY A 551 -45.89 -55.68 38.63
C GLY A 551 -46.87 -56.46 37.74
N GLY A 552 -48.18 -56.22 37.90
CA GLY A 552 -49.17 -56.53 36.88
C GLY A 552 -49.16 -55.51 35.73
N THR A 553 -50.20 -55.54 34.91
CA THR A 553 -50.42 -54.55 33.86
C THR A 553 -51.81 -53.94 34.00
N PRO A 554 -51.92 -52.70 34.54
CA PRO A 554 -53.19 -51.99 34.64
C PRO A 554 -53.95 -51.96 33.30
N LEU A 555 -55.27 -52.05 33.35
CA LEU A 555 -56.06 -52.18 32.11
C LEU A 555 -55.94 -50.91 31.28
N SER A 556 -55.80 -51.06 29.95
CA SER A 556 -55.69 -49.94 28.99
C SER A 556 -57.00 -49.15 28.79
N THR A 557 -57.87 -49.14 29.80
CA THR A 557 -59.15 -48.42 29.88
C THR A 557 -59.39 -47.84 31.28
N SER A 558 -58.43 -48.02 32.19
CA SER A 558 -58.39 -47.42 33.51
C SER A 558 -57.58 -46.11 33.44
N ASP A 559 -57.62 -45.36 34.54
CA ASP A 559 -57.20 -43.96 34.70
C ASP A 559 -56.70 -43.91 36.15
N CYS A 560 -55.42 -44.24 36.34
CA CYS A 560 -54.90 -44.68 37.63
C CYS A 560 -54.42 -43.53 38.52
N ASP A 561 -53.87 -42.48 37.94
CA ASP A 561 -53.44 -41.26 38.62
C ASP A 561 -54.59 -40.23 38.82
N ASN A 562 -55.66 -40.36 38.03
CA ASN A 562 -56.87 -39.53 37.99
C ASN A 562 -56.69 -38.16 37.31
N ASP A 563 -55.79 -38.05 36.33
CA ASP A 563 -55.52 -36.83 35.59
C ASP A 563 -56.61 -36.50 34.51
N GLY A 564 -57.16 -37.54 33.86
CA GLY A 564 -58.21 -37.46 32.85
C GLY A 564 -57.90 -38.07 31.47
N ILE A 565 -56.71 -38.61 31.22
CA ILE A 565 -56.42 -39.52 30.10
C ILE A 565 -56.67 -40.99 30.52
N SER A 566 -55.95 -41.96 29.97
CA SER A 566 -56.15 -43.39 30.31
C SER A 566 -54.94 -44.21 29.94
N ASN A 567 -54.67 -45.29 30.68
CA ASN A 567 -53.39 -46.01 30.63
C ASN A 567 -52.98 -46.48 29.21
N GLY A 568 -53.95 -46.66 28.30
CA GLY A 568 -53.72 -47.01 26.90
C GLY A 568 -53.49 -45.82 25.96
N ASP A 569 -54.04 -44.65 26.27
CA ASP A 569 -53.78 -43.39 25.58
C ASP A 569 -52.44 -42.79 26.06
N GLU A 570 -52.11 -42.90 27.34
CA GLU A 570 -50.83 -42.49 27.95
C GLU A 570 -49.64 -43.24 27.36
N VAL A 571 -49.70 -44.57 27.30
CA VAL A 571 -48.71 -45.40 26.57
C VAL A 571 -48.65 -45.10 25.06
N THR A 572 -49.64 -44.37 24.51
CA THR A 572 -49.63 -43.86 23.12
C THR A 572 -49.03 -42.45 23.00
N LEU A 573 -49.06 -41.65 24.06
CA LEU A 573 -48.44 -40.31 24.17
C LEU A 573 -46.96 -40.42 24.58
N GLY A 574 -46.64 -41.36 25.47
CA GLY A 574 -45.30 -41.61 26.03
C GLY A 574 -45.18 -41.32 27.54
N THR A 575 -46.29 -40.95 28.19
CA THR A 575 -46.39 -40.56 29.61
C THR A 575 -46.43 -41.79 30.55
N ASP A 576 -46.24 -41.58 31.87
CA ASP A 576 -46.30 -42.67 32.87
C ASP A 576 -47.72 -42.78 33.47
N PRO A 577 -48.46 -43.91 33.30
CA PRO A 577 -49.80 -44.13 33.85
C PRO A 577 -49.98 -44.11 35.38
N ASN A 578 -49.06 -43.50 36.12
CA ASN A 578 -49.00 -43.44 37.57
C ASN A 578 -48.52 -42.08 38.11
N ASP A 579 -48.09 -41.14 37.25
CA ASP A 579 -47.60 -39.81 37.65
C ASP A 579 -48.29 -38.72 36.80
N PRO A 580 -49.24 -37.96 37.37
CA PRO A 580 -50.17 -37.09 36.62
C PRO A 580 -49.56 -35.73 36.21
N ASP A 581 -48.26 -35.72 35.94
CA ASP A 581 -47.36 -34.57 35.74
C ASP A 581 -46.00 -35.18 35.29
N THR A 582 -45.94 -35.77 34.10
CA THR A 582 -44.82 -36.67 33.68
C THR A 582 -43.48 -35.95 33.59
N ASP A 583 -43.43 -34.70 33.10
CA ASP A 583 -42.20 -33.93 33.01
C ASP A 583 -41.92 -33.06 34.26
N GLY A 584 -42.92 -32.76 35.08
CA GLY A 584 -42.76 -32.12 36.39
C GLY A 584 -42.87 -30.60 36.39
N ASP A 585 -43.41 -30.00 35.32
CA ASP A 585 -43.61 -28.55 35.17
C ASP A 585 -44.72 -27.99 36.11
N GLY A 586 -45.67 -28.84 36.54
CA GLY A 586 -46.77 -28.50 37.44
C GLY A 586 -48.15 -28.32 36.79
N ILE A 587 -48.28 -28.54 35.47
CA ILE A 587 -49.52 -28.91 34.79
C ILE A 587 -49.67 -30.45 34.86
N SER A 588 -50.83 -30.99 34.48
CA SER A 588 -51.05 -32.44 34.37
C SER A 588 -51.28 -32.83 32.91
N ASP A 589 -50.74 -33.97 32.49
CA ASP A 589 -50.69 -34.46 31.11
C ASP A 589 -52.05 -34.36 30.35
N GLY A 590 -53.16 -34.71 31.00
CA GLY A 590 -54.52 -34.64 30.45
C GLY A 590 -55.11 -33.23 30.37
N GLN A 591 -54.58 -32.28 31.12
CA GLN A 591 -54.86 -30.84 30.99
C GLN A 591 -54.06 -30.23 29.83
N GLU A 592 -52.86 -30.73 29.58
CA GLU A 592 -52.04 -30.36 28.42
C GLU A 592 -52.60 -30.90 27.11
N VAL A 593 -52.98 -32.18 27.07
CA VAL A 593 -53.72 -32.80 25.95
C VAL A 593 -55.08 -32.08 25.70
N SER A 594 -55.64 -31.42 26.72
CA SER A 594 -56.81 -30.54 26.57
C SER A 594 -56.47 -29.22 25.87
N ASP A 595 -55.37 -28.58 26.28
CA ASP A 595 -55.05 -27.20 25.90
C ASP A 595 -54.19 -27.11 24.62
N GLY A 596 -53.46 -28.19 24.30
CA GLY A 596 -52.78 -28.42 23.03
C GLY A 596 -51.25 -28.48 23.09
N THR A 597 -50.68 -28.66 24.29
CA THR A 597 -49.24 -28.72 24.57
C THR A 597 -48.72 -30.17 24.58
N ALA A 598 -47.41 -30.37 24.81
CA ALA A 598 -46.72 -31.66 24.75
C ALA A 598 -46.32 -32.19 26.15
N PRO A 599 -46.97 -33.24 26.70
CA PRO A 599 -46.75 -33.75 28.08
C PRO A 599 -45.43 -34.48 28.39
N LEU A 600 -44.34 -34.10 27.72
CA LEU A 600 -43.01 -34.70 27.83
C LEU A 600 -41.91 -33.64 27.59
N ASP A 601 -42.26 -32.37 27.76
CA ASP A 601 -41.54 -31.20 27.24
C ASP A 601 -41.88 -30.00 28.14
N ASP A 602 -41.16 -29.86 29.26
CA ASP A 602 -41.45 -28.88 30.33
C ASP A 602 -41.37 -27.41 29.86
N CYS A 603 -40.95 -27.21 28.61
CA CYS A 603 -40.86 -25.94 27.88
C CYS A 603 -42.11 -25.58 27.06
N ASP A 604 -42.98 -26.54 26.67
CA ASP A 604 -44.20 -26.25 25.85
C ASP A 604 -45.40 -25.76 26.70
N SER A 605 -45.18 -25.38 27.96
CA SER A 605 -46.23 -25.25 28.97
C SER A 605 -46.99 -23.91 28.95
N VAL A 606 -48.32 -23.98 28.76
CA VAL A 606 -49.19 -22.78 28.76
C VAL A 606 -49.54 -22.33 30.19
N GLY A 607 -48.52 -21.84 30.89
CA GLY A 607 -48.64 -21.22 32.22
C GLY A 607 -48.31 -22.12 33.40
N GLY A 608 -47.54 -23.19 33.18
CA GLY A 608 -46.86 -23.94 34.23
C GLY A 608 -45.51 -23.30 34.57
N THR A 609 -44.51 -24.10 34.91
CA THR A 609 -43.17 -23.63 35.29
C THR A 609 -42.09 -24.62 34.84
N PRO A 610 -41.33 -24.31 33.77
CA PRO A 610 -40.21 -25.14 33.31
C PRO A 610 -39.25 -25.49 34.45
N LEU A 611 -38.70 -26.70 34.42
CA LEU A 611 -37.85 -27.22 35.48
C LEU A 611 -36.63 -26.31 35.65
N SER A 612 -36.33 -25.89 36.87
CA SER A 612 -35.18 -25.03 37.22
C SER A 612 -33.78 -25.63 36.94
N THR A 613 -33.72 -26.76 36.24
CA THR A 613 -32.51 -27.45 35.77
C THR A 613 -32.55 -27.82 34.29
N GLY A 614 -33.61 -27.44 33.57
CA GLY A 614 -33.68 -27.43 32.12
C GLY A 614 -32.99 -26.20 31.53
N ASP A 615 -32.95 -26.17 30.20
CA ASP A 615 -32.32 -25.18 29.31
C ASP A 615 -33.23 -25.16 28.08
N CYS A 616 -34.32 -24.40 28.17
CA CYS A 616 -35.53 -24.64 27.35
C CYS A 616 -35.46 -24.02 25.95
N ASP A 617 -34.64 -22.99 25.75
CA ASP A 617 -34.34 -22.41 24.43
C ASP A 617 -32.95 -22.79 23.89
N SER A 618 -32.16 -23.54 24.67
CA SER A 618 -30.86 -24.13 24.29
C SER A 618 -29.73 -23.12 24.10
N ASP A 619 -29.72 -22.05 24.89
CA ASP A 619 -28.68 -21.00 24.86
C ASP A 619 -27.45 -21.31 25.75
N GLY A 620 -27.60 -22.22 26.72
CA GLY A 620 -26.55 -22.66 27.64
C GLY A 620 -26.58 -22.10 29.07
N ILE A 621 -27.56 -21.27 29.45
CA ILE A 621 -27.93 -21.07 30.87
C ILE A 621 -29.06 -22.03 31.26
N SER A 622 -29.65 -21.87 32.45
CA SER A 622 -30.71 -22.77 32.92
C SER A 622 -31.91 -21.98 33.41
N ASN A 623 -33.11 -22.54 33.22
CA ASN A 623 -34.39 -21.92 33.58
C ASN A 623 -34.41 -21.36 35.03
N GLY A 624 -33.62 -21.93 35.94
CA GLY A 624 -33.48 -21.45 37.33
C GLY A 624 -32.45 -20.33 37.55
N ASP A 625 -31.38 -20.31 36.76
CA ASP A 625 -30.39 -19.22 36.76
C ASP A 625 -30.94 -17.99 36.01
N GLU A 626 -31.67 -18.21 34.91
CA GLU A 626 -32.40 -17.20 34.16
C GLU A 626 -33.43 -16.43 35.01
N VAL A 627 -34.31 -17.14 35.72
CA VAL A 627 -35.24 -16.54 36.69
C VAL A 627 -34.50 -15.79 37.83
N THR A 628 -33.18 -16.01 37.98
CA THR A 628 -32.31 -15.26 38.90
C THR A 628 -31.64 -14.03 38.24
N LEU A 629 -31.38 -14.07 36.92
CA LEU A 629 -30.89 -12.95 36.10
C LEU A 629 -32.01 -11.95 35.78
N GLY A 630 -33.18 -12.46 35.38
CA GLY A 630 -34.37 -11.72 34.99
C GLY A 630 -34.85 -11.97 33.56
N THR A 631 -34.24 -12.93 32.85
CA THR A 631 -34.52 -13.34 31.47
C THR A 631 -35.78 -14.21 31.36
N ASP A 632 -36.20 -14.57 30.14
CA ASP A 632 -37.40 -15.39 29.86
C ASP A 632 -37.00 -16.79 29.31
N PRO A 633 -37.12 -17.89 30.10
CA PRO A 633 -36.66 -19.26 29.78
C PRO A 633 -37.24 -19.98 28.54
N ASN A 634 -37.75 -19.26 27.56
CA ASN A 634 -38.31 -19.79 26.31
C ASN A 634 -37.93 -18.88 25.12
N ASN A 635 -36.94 -18.01 25.30
CA ASN A 635 -36.55 -16.97 24.37
C ASN A 635 -35.06 -16.63 24.59
N PRO A 636 -34.15 -17.20 23.77
CA PRO A 636 -32.72 -17.27 24.06
C PRO A 636 -31.98 -15.94 23.85
N ASP A 637 -32.69 -14.82 23.75
CA ASP A 637 -32.26 -13.48 23.33
C ASP A 637 -33.31 -12.51 23.90
N THR A 638 -33.25 -12.22 25.20
CA THR A 638 -34.34 -11.61 25.97
C THR A 638 -34.63 -10.16 25.56
N ASP A 639 -33.61 -9.35 25.26
CA ASP A 639 -33.81 -7.97 24.81
C ASP A 639 -33.96 -7.83 23.29
N GLY A 640 -33.40 -8.75 22.49
CA GLY A 640 -33.62 -8.87 21.05
C GLY A 640 -32.47 -8.35 20.17
N ASP A 641 -31.27 -8.21 20.75
CA ASP A 641 -30.03 -7.71 20.11
C ASP A 641 -29.44 -8.70 19.08
N GLY A 642 -29.67 -10.01 19.27
CA GLY A 642 -29.19 -11.08 18.39
C GLY A 642 -27.95 -11.86 18.87
N ILE A 643 -27.37 -11.51 20.02
CA ILE A 643 -26.62 -12.44 20.88
C ILE A 643 -27.61 -13.24 21.74
N SER A 644 -27.14 -14.29 22.42
CA SER A 644 -27.96 -15.07 23.34
C SER A 644 -27.58 -14.86 24.79
N ASP A 645 -28.56 -14.90 25.70
CA ASP A 645 -28.41 -14.54 27.11
C ASP A 645 -27.26 -15.32 27.79
N GLY A 646 -27.09 -16.60 27.46
CA GLY A 646 -26.01 -17.47 27.93
C GLY A 646 -24.64 -17.19 27.30
N GLN A 647 -24.59 -16.67 26.07
CA GLN A 647 -23.36 -16.18 25.43
C GLN A 647 -22.91 -14.87 26.08
N GLU A 648 -23.83 -13.99 26.40
CA GLU A 648 -23.59 -12.78 27.17
C GLU A 648 -23.09 -13.04 28.59
N VAL A 649 -23.72 -13.98 29.31
CA VAL A 649 -23.24 -14.44 30.62
C VAL A 649 -21.83 -15.04 30.54
N SER A 650 -21.44 -15.62 29.39
CA SER A 650 -20.09 -16.11 29.12
C SER A 650 -19.09 -14.97 28.88
N ASP A 651 -19.45 -13.98 28.05
CA ASP A 651 -18.55 -12.88 27.67
C ASP A 651 -18.47 -11.77 28.75
N GLY A 652 -19.47 -11.70 29.64
CA GLY A 652 -19.50 -10.91 30.86
C GLY A 652 -20.37 -9.66 30.82
N THR A 653 -21.36 -9.63 29.94
CA THR A 653 -22.30 -8.53 29.67
C THR A 653 -23.62 -8.69 30.46
N VAL A 654 -24.70 -8.01 30.06
CA VAL A 654 -25.98 -7.95 30.80
C VAL A 654 -27.16 -8.31 29.86
N PRO A 655 -27.74 -9.53 29.98
CA PRO A 655 -28.85 -10.03 29.14
C PRO A 655 -30.24 -9.35 29.23
N LEU A 656 -30.27 -8.05 29.50
CA LEU A 656 -31.46 -7.22 29.68
C LEU A 656 -31.20 -5.75 29.27
N ASP A 657 -30.15 -5.53 28.49
CA ASP A 657 -29.55 -4.22 28.20
C ASP A 657 -28.88 -4.32 26.81
N ASP A 658 -29.69 -4.14 25.76
CA ASP A 658 -29.33 -4.33 24.35
C ASP A 658 -28.19 -3.43 23.84
N CYS A 659 -27.64 -2.60 24.74
CA CYS A 659 -26.53 -1.68 24.56
C CYS A 659 -25.19 -2.18 25.14
N ASP A 660 -25.17 -3.30 25.89
CA ASP A 660 -23.95 -3.87 26.51
C ASP A 660 -23.46 -5.13 25.77
N SER A 661 -23.70 -5.31 24.46
CA SER A 661 -23.38 -6.57 23.76
C SER A 661 -21.99 -6.60 23.07
N ILE A 662 -21.33 -7.78 23.08
CA ILE A 662 -20.03 -7.97 22.38
C ILE A 662 -20.27 -8.62 21.00
N GLY A 663 -20.63 -7.78 20.04
CA GLY A 663 -20.80 -8.16 18.63
C GLY A 663 -22.25 -8.48 18.23
N GLY A 664 -23.21 -8.12 19.07
CA GLY A 664 -24.63 -8.09 18.72
C GLY A 664 -25.03 -6.88 17.89
N THR A 665 -26.34 -6.62 17.82
CA THR A 665 -26.94 -5.49 17.12
C THR A 665 -28.01 -4.81 17.97
N PRO A 666 -27.64 -3.77 18.75
CA PRO A 666 -28.56 -3.01 19.59
C PRO A 666 -29.84 -2.57 18.86
N LEU A 667 -30.99 -2.60 19.55
CA LEU A 667 -32.28 -2.45 18.88
C LEU A 667 -32.41 -1.06 18.26
N ALA A 668 -32.96 -1.00 17.05
CA ALA A 668 -33.22 0.21 16.28
C ALA A 668 -34.24 1.22 16.93
N THR A 669 -34.59 1.03 18.20
CA THR A 669 -35.44 1.91 19.02
C THR A 669 -34.82 2.30 20.37
N SER A 670 -33.63 1.78 20.68
CA SER A 670 -32.85 2.12 21.86
C SER A 670 -31.95 3.34 21.58
N ASP A 671 -31.31 3.85 22.63
CA ASP A 671 -30.58 5.13 22.74
C ASP A 671 -29.38 4.81 23.64
N CYS A 672 -28.35 4.17 23.05
CA CYS A 672 -27.39 3.36 23.79
C CYS A 672 -26.23 4.13 24.42
N ASP A 673 -25.81 5.24 23.80
CA ASP A 673 -24.87 6.18 24.40
C ASP A 673 -25.55 7.28 25.24
N GLY A 674 -26.86 7.49 25.05
CA GLY A 674 -27.70 8.38 25.83
C GLY A 674 -27.73 9.83 25.35
N ASP A 675 -27.40 10.10 24.09
CA ASP A 675 -27.38 11.44 23.52
C ASP A 675 -28.78 12.00 23.15
N GLY A 676 -29.75 11.12 22.91
CA GLY A 676 -31.14 11.43 22.59
C GLY A 676 -31.59 11.30 21.12
N ILE A 677 -30.76 10.77 20.21
CA ILE A 677 -31.26 10.07 19.00
C ILE A 677 -31.52 8.58 19.32
N THR A 678 -31.60 7.71 18.31
CA THR A 678 -31.81 6.26 18.54
C THR A 678 -31.07 5.46 17.49
N ASN A 679 -30.62 4.26 17.85
CA ASN A 679 -29.75 3.41 17.02
C ASN A 679 -30.25 3.23 15.57
N GLY A 680 -31.57 3.24 15.37
CA GLY A 680 -32.23 3.12 14.06
C GLY A 680 -32.34 4.41 13.25
N ASP A 681 -32.43 5.57 13.91
CA ASP A 681 -32.32 6.89 13.27
C ASP A 681 -30.84 7.22 13.00
N GLU A 682 -29.93 6.80 13.87
CA GLU A 682 -28.46 6.91 13.73
C GLU A 682 -27.93 6.15 12.53
N VAL A 683 -28.27 4.87 12.38
CA VAL A 683 -27.96 4.09 11.18
C VAL A 683 -28.58 4.69 9.90
N ALA A 684 -29.59 5.57 10.03
CA ALA A 684 -30.17 6.32 8.91
C ALA A 684 -29.50 7.69 8.63
N LEU A 685 -28.80 8.26 9.62
CA LEU A 685 -27.90 9.42 9.48
C LEU A 685 -26.52 8.98 8.99
N GLY A 686 -26.03 7.85 9.50
CA GLY A 686 -24.71 7.24 9.27
C GLY A 686 -23.80 7.24 10.50
N THR A 687 -24.30 7.63 11.67
CA THR A 687 -23.58 7.72 12.96
C THR A 687 -23.40 6.36 13.64
N ASP A 688 -22.57 6.28 14.69
CA ASP A 688 -22.26 5.05 15.43
C ASP A 688 -23.07 4.95 16.75
N PRO A 689 -24.07 4.04 16.86
CA PRO A 689 -24.97 3.90 18.02
C PRO A 689 -24.37 3.62 19.41
N ASN A 690 -23.06 3.70 19.56
CA ASN A 690 -22.33 3.46 20.80
C ASN A 690 -21.38 4.60 21.13
N ASN A 691 -21.44 5.72 20.39
CA ASN A 691 -20.51 6.84 20.51
C ASN A 691 -21.24 8.19 20.31
N PRO A 692 -21.52 8.94 21.40
CA PRO A 692 -22.42 10.10 21.41
C PRO A 692 -21.75 11.38 20.87
N ASP A 693 -20.84 11.23 19.91
CA ASP A 693 -19.89 12.21 19.36
C ASP A 693 -19.15 11.48 18.20
N THR A 694 -19.88 11.13 17.12
CA THR A 694 -19.38 10.22 16.06
C THR A 694 -18.12 10.75 15.40
N ASP A 695 -18.06 12.03 15.09
CA ASP A 695 -16.90 12.64 14.44
C ASP A 695 -15.82 13.17 15.41
N GLY A 696 -16.14 13.33 16.70
CA GLY A 696 -15.17 13.62 17.74
C GLY A 696 -14.85 15.11 17.98
N ASP A 697 -15.70 16.03 17.52
CA ASP A 697 -15.52 17.49 17.75
C ASP A 697 -15.85 17.94 19.19
N GLY A 698 -16.69 17.17 19.90
CA GLY A 698 -17.14 17.46 21.27
C GLY A 698 -18.55 18.08 21.42
N ILE A 699 -19.32 18.24 20.34
CA ILE A 699 -20.81 18.21 20.40
C ILE A 699 -21.26 16.72 20.43
N SER A 700 -22.56 16.45 20.61
CA SER A 700 -23.15 15.13 20.45
C SER A 700 -24.13 15.09 19.28
N ASP A 701 -24.20 13.97 18.58
CA ASP A 701 -24.90 13.80 17.31
C ASP A 701 -26.38 14.25 17.37
N GLY A 702 -27.10 13.91 18.44
CA GLY A 702 -28.47 14.31 18.72
C GLY A 702 -28.65 15.79 19.11
N GLN A 703 -27.58 16.44 19.60
CA GLN A 703 -27.54 17.90 19.80
C GLN A 703 -27.30 18.61 18.46
N GLU A 704 -26.50 18.04 17.57
CA GLU A 704 -26.28 18.52 16.20
C GLU A 704 -27.53 18.39 15.33
N VAL A 705 -28.17 17.22 15.33
CA VAL A 705 -29.47 16.98 14.69
C VAL A 705 -30.57 17.92 15.24
N SER A 706 -30.45 18.37 16.50
CA SER A 706 -31.32 19.37 17.11
C SER A 706 -31.05 20.80 16.60
N ASP A 707 -29.78 21.21 16.49
CA ASP A 707 -29.39 22.57 16.11
C ASP A 707 -29.32 22.77 14.58
N GLY A 708 -29.17 21.68 13.82
CA GLY A 708 -29.31 21.60 12.36
C GLY A 708 -28.01 21.38 11.58
N THR A 709 -26.99 20.79 12.21
CA THR A 709 -25.67 20.48 11.63
C THR A 709 -25.57 18.99 11.24
N ASP A 710 -24.48 18.60 10.57
CA ASP A 710 -24.26 17.24 10.03
C ASP A 710 -23.27 16.42 10.90
N PRO A 711 -23.73 15.47 11.76
CA PRO A 711 -22.94 14.79 12.80
C PRO A 711 -21.96 13.71 12.29
N LEU A 712 -21.51 13.86 11.04
CA LEU A 712 -20.46 13.06 10.41
C LEU A 712 -19.33 13.96 9.87
N ASN A 713 -19.35 15.23 10.26
CA ASN A 713 -18.57 16.29 9.67
C ASN A 713 -18.15 17.28 10.76
N SER A 714 -16.97 17.01 11.34
CA SER A 714 -16.30 17.74 12.44
C SER A 714 -15.87 19.17 12.08
N CYS A 715 -16.60 19.80 11.17
CA CYS A 715 -16.39 21.08 10.50
C CYS A 715 -17.71 21.88 10.39
N ASP A 716 -18.88 21.27 10.61
CA ASP A 716 -20.19 21.97 10.67
C ASP A 716 -20.52 22.46 12.10
N SER A 717 -19.54 22.36 13.01
CA SER A 717 -19.64 22.47 14.46
C SER A 717 -20.12 23.83 14.98
N VAL A 718 -21.40 23.99 15.32
CA VAL A 718 -21.93 25.24 15.92
C VAL A 718 -21.58 25.35 17.42
N GLY A 719 -20.29 25.49 17.71
CA GLY A 719 -19.72 25.69 19.05
C GLY A 719 -18.93 24.51 19.61
N GLY A 720 -18.67 23.49 18.80
CA GLY A 720 -17.74 22.39 19.06
C GLY A 720 -16.28 22.80 18.88
N THR A 721 -15.40 21.81 18.77
CA THR A 721 -13.97 22.03 18.47
C THR A 721 -13.52 21.11 17.33
N PRO A 722 -13.48 21.61 16.07
CA PRO A 722 -13.12 20.81 14.90
C PRO A 722 -11.89 19.93 15.11
N LEU A 723 -12.00 18.65 14.71
CA LEU A 723 -11.01 17.63 15.00
C LEU A 723 -9.62 18.08 14.56
N SER A 724 -8.63 18.02 15.46
CA SER A 724 -7.25 18.50 15.21
C SER A 724 -6.46 17.76 14.11
N THR A 725 -7.10 16.83 13.40
CA THR A 725 -6.56 16.05 12.28
C THR A 725 -7.45 16.07 11.03
N SER A 726 -8.60 16.76 11.09
CA SER A 726 -9.42 17.09 9.93
C SER A 726 -8.81 18.28 9.19
N ASP A 727 -9.23 18.47 7.94
CA ASP A 727 -8.85 19.52 6.99
C ASP A 727 -10.19 20.09 6.51
N CYS A 728 -10.68 21.11 7.20
CA CYS A 728 -12.11 21.42 7.21
C CYS A 728 -12.57 22.33 6.08
N ASP A 729 -11.71 23.22 5.59
CA ASP A 729 -11.94 24.07 4.42
C ASP A 729 -11.27 23.56 3.13
N ASN A 730 -10.43 22.52 3.25
CA ASN A 730 -9.77 21.77 2.16
C ASN A 730 -8.57 22.51 1.54
N ASP A 731 -7.84 23.29 2.34
CA ASP A 731 -6.61 24.00 1.95
C ASP A 731 -5.36 23.10 1.88
N GLY A 732 -5.33 22.01 2.66
CA GLY A 732 -4.23 21.05 2.78
C GLY A 732 -3.42 21.08 4.08
N ILE A 733 -3.76 21.93 5.05
CA ILE A 733 -3.31 21.86 6.45
C ILE A 733 -4.32 20.99 7.23
N SER A 734 -4.07 20.76 8.52
CA SER A 734 -5.08 20.20 9.44
C SER A 734 -5.37 21.17 10.57
N ASN A 735 -6.61 21.18 11.08
CA ASN A 735 -7.11 22.08 12.12
C ASN A 735 -6.18 22.21 13.36
N GLY A 736 -5.38 21.18 13.66
CA GLY A 736 -4.41 21.19 14.78
C GLY A 736 -3.04 21.81 14.44
N ASP A 737 -2.61 21.70 13.19
CA ASP A 737 -1.44 22.42 12.67
C ASP A 737 -1.79 23.89 12.43
N GLU A 738 -2.99 24.16 11.90
CA GLU A 738 -3.60 25.49 11.80
C GLU A 738 -3.69 26.22 13.15
N ALA A 739 -4.28 25.58 14.17
CA ALA A 739 -4.31 26.11 15.53
C ALA A 739 -2.91 26.28 16.18
N THR A 740 -1.86 25.77 15.52
CA THR A 740 -0.44 25.98 15.89
C THR A 740 0.21 27.13 15.10
N LEU A 741 -0.23 27.39 13.85
CA LEU A 741 0.15 28.53 13.02
C LEU A 741 -0.56 29.81 13.48
N GLY A 742 -1.89 29.73 13.63
CA GLY A 742 -2.79 30.79 14.09
C GLY A 742 -3.98 31.06 13.15
N THR A 743 -4.17 30.23 12.11
CA THR A 743 -5.21 30.33 11.08
C THR A 743 -6.60 29.91 11.61
N ASP A 744 -7.67 30.14 10.84
CA ASP A 744 -9.04 29.73 11.19
C ASP A 744 -9.47 28.48 10.37
N PRO A 745 -9.65 27.30 10.99
CA PRO A 745 -9.96 26.01 10.32
C PRO A 745 -11.31 25.90 9.57
N ASN A 746 -11.83 27.00 9.04
CA ASN A 746 -13.09 27.13 8.34
C ASN A 746 -13.03 28.19 7.22
N ASP A 747 -11.89 28.86 7.02
CA ASP A 747 -11.67 29.91 6.03
C ASP A 747 -10.30 29.66 5.39
N PRO A 748 -10.23 29.05 4.17
CA PRO A 748 -9.01 28.45 3.60
C PRO A 748 -8.00 29.49 3.08
N ASP A 749 -8.10 30.74 3.54
CA ASP A 749 -7.50 31.98 3.05
C ASP A 749 -7.65 32.99 4.21
N THR A 750 -6.97 32.73 5.33
CA THR A 750 -7.24 33.37 6.64
C THR A 750 -7.05 34.89 6.60
N ASP A 751 -6.05 35.37 5.85
CA ASP A 751 -5.83 36.80 5.67
C ASP A 751 -6.54 37.41 4.45
N GLY A 752 -7.01 36.59 3.50
CA GLY A 752 -7.96 36.97 2.47
C GLY A 752 -7.35 37.48 1.16
N ASP A 753 -6.07 37.17 0.89
CA ASP A 753 -5.37 37.60 -0.32
C ASP A 753 -5.65 36.74 -1.56
N GLY A 754 -6.13 35.50 -1.37
CA GLY A 754 -6.51 34.59 -2.44
C GLY A 754 -5.47 33.54 -2.86
N ILE A 755 -4.32 33.43 -2.18
CA ILE A 755 -3.69 32.11 -1.96
C ILE A 755 -4.47 31.39 -0.83
N SER A 756 -4.25 30.08 -0.65
CA SER A 756 -4.76 29.34 0.50
C SER A 756 -3.65 29.01 1.49
N ASP A 757 -3.95 29.00 2.79
CA ASP A 757 -2.97 28.90 3.88
C ASP A 757 -2.01 27.70 3.69
N GLY A 758 -2.52 26.55 3.24
CA GLY A 758 -1.77 25.34 2.94
C GLY A 758 -0.91 25.39 1.68
N GLN A 759 -1.27 26.23 0.71
CA GLN A 759 -0.41 26.55 -0.43
C GLN A 759 0.74 27.46 0.03
N GLU A 760 0.47 28.45 0.89
CA GLU A 760 1.46 29.34 1.50
C GLU A 760 2.48 28.59 2.39
N VAL A 761 2.01 27.73 3.28
CA VAL A 761 2.87 26.83 4.08
C VAL A 761 3.70 25.89 3.18
N SER A 762 3.25 25.60 1.96
CA SER A 762 4.01 24.82 0.97
C SER A 762 5.08 25.63 0.23
N ASP A 763 4.82 26.90 -0.09
CA ASP A 763 5.76 27.82 -0.76
C ASP A 763 6.68 28.55 0.25
N VAL A 764 6.39 28.42 1.54
CA VAL A 764 7.13 28.95 2.72
C VAL A 764 6.93 30.45 2.94
N THR A 765 5.67 30.89 2.88
CA THR A 765 5.17 32.21 3.28
C THR A 765 4.37 32.13 4.60
N ASP A 766 3.95 33.25 5.18
CA ASP A 766 3.28 33.34 6.50
C ASP A 766 1.77 33.62 6.37
N PRO A 767 0.87 32.62 6.53
CA PRO A 767 -0.57 32.68 6.19
C PRO A 767 -1.44 33.44 7.21
N LEU A 768 -0.92 34.56 7.71
CA LEU A 768 -1.56 35.51 8.62
C LEU A 768 -1.15 36.95 8.26
N ASN A 769 -0.65 37.13 7.04
CA ASN A 769 0.05 38.30 6.57
C ASN A 769 -0.05 38.33 5.03
N ASP A 770 -1.11 38.99 4.57
CA ASP A 770 -1.54 39.22 3.18
C ASP A 770 -0.54 40.00 2.31
N CYS A 771 0.73 40.04 2.73
CA CYS A 771 1.86 40.79 2.19
C CYS A 771 3.10 39.90 1.97
N ASP A 772 3.06 38.59 2.25
CA ASP A 772 4.20 37.66 2.04
C ASP A 772 3.99 36.72 0.84
N SER A 773 2.80 36.71 0.23
CA SER A 773 2.36 35.65 -0.68
C SER A 773 2.99 35.69 -2.07
N VAL A 774 3.46 34.53 -2.56
CA VAL A 774 4.14 34.41 -3.86
C VAL A 774 3.12 34.27 -5.00
N GLY A 775 2.40 35.37 -5.26
CA GLY A 775 1.44 35.50 -6.37
C GLY A 775 -0.03 35.57 -5.94
N GLY A 776 -0.30 35.93 -4.68
CA GLY A 776 -1.62 36.29 -4.19
C GLY A 776 -2.07 37.68 -4.66
N THR A 777 -3.14 38.18 -4.06
CA THR A 777 -3.60 39.56 -4.27
C THR A 777 -3.84 40.25 -2.93
N PRO A 778 -2.79 40.84 -2.32
CA PRO A 778 -2.83 41.52 -1.02
C PRO A 778 -4.09 42.33 -0.77
N LEU A 779 -4.67 42.25 0.44
CA LEU A 779 -5.99 42.84 0.70
C LEU A 779 -6.01 44.32 0.34
N SER A 780 -7.05 44.74 -0.40
CA SER A 780 -7.28 46.13 -0.84
C SER A 780 -7.37 47.20 0.27
N THR A 781 -7.12 46.84 1.54
CA THR A 781 -7.14 47.72 2.72
C THR A 781 -5.87 47.64 3.58
N SER A 782 -4.91 46.78 3.23
CA SER A 782 -3.60 46.68 3.88
C SER A 782 -2.58 47.62 3.21
N ASP A 783 -1.40 47.74 3.80
CA ASP A 783 -0.34 48.72 3.54
C ASP A 783 0.97 47.93 3.67
N CYS A 784 1.28 47.16 2.63
CA CYS A 784 2.16 45.98 2.73
C CYS A 784 3.65 46.34 2.75
N ASP A 785 4.06 47.30 1.93
CA ASP A 785 5.42 47.85 1.93
C ASP A 785 5.67 48.90 3.04
N ASN A 786 4.59 49.38 3.68
CA ASN A 786 4.53 50.37 4.76
C ASN A 786 4.85 51.82 4.32
N ASP A 787 4.54 52.19 3.09
CA ASP A 787 4.73 53.55 2.56
C ASP A 787 3.65 54.56 3.00
N GLY A 788 2.44 54.08 3.35
CA GLY A 788 1.30 54.86 3.81
C GLY A 788 0.16 55.13 2.81
N ILE A 789 0.14 54.51 1.62
CA ILE A 789 -1.09 54.28 0.86
C ILE A 789 -1.70 52.92 1.23
N SER A 790 -2.32 52.19 0.30
CA SER A 790 -2.90 50.87 0.57
C SER A 790 -3.14 50.11 -0.72
N ASN A 791 -3.01 48.79 -0.67
CA ASN A 791 -2.92 47.91 -1.85
C ASN A 791 -4.07 48.13 -2.86
N GLY A 792 -5.26 48.54 -2.38
CA GLY A 792 -6.44 48.82 -3.20
C GLY A 792 -6.52 50.22 -3.82
N ASP A 793 -5.91 51.22 -3.18
CA ASP A 793 -5.67 52.55 -3.76
C ASP A 793 -4.48 52.50 -4.73
N GLU A 794 -3.45 51.71 -4.41
CA GLU A 794 -2.28 51.44 -5.26
C GLU A 794 -2.64 50.77 -6.58
N VAL A 795 -3.38 49.65 -6.54
CA VAL A 795 -3.93 49.02 -7.76
C VAL A 795 -4.87 49.97 -8.55
N ALA A 796 -5.36 51.05 -7.94
CA ALA A 796 -6.14 52.09 -8.62
C ALA A 796 -5.28 53.25 -9.19
N LEU A 797 -4.06 53.44 -8.71
CA LEU A 797 -3.03 54.33 -9.25
C LEU A 797 -2.26 53.61 -10.39
N GLY A 798 -1.87 52.37 -10.14
CA GLY A 798 -1.12 51.47 -11.02
C GLY A 798 0.21 50.97 -10.44
N THR A 799 0.49 51.25 -9.16
CA THR A 799 1.71 50.90 -8.42
C THR A 799 1.73 49.42 -7.98
N ASP A 800 2.88 48.92 -7.51
CA ASP A 800 3.02 47.54 -7.01
C ASP A 800 2.95 47.52 -5.47
N PRO A 801 1.91 46.90 -4.85
CA PRO A 801 1.70 46.85 -3.38
C PRO A 801 2.81 46.24 -2.50
N ASN A 802 3.98 45.97 -3.07
CA ASN A 802 5.12 45.34 -2.40
C ASN A 802 6.44 46.08 -2.63
N ASP A 803 6.46 47.16 -3.41
CA ASP A 803 7.65 47.96 -3.70
C ASP A 803 7.36 49.46 -3.41
N PRO A 804 7.84 50.02 -2.28
CA PRO A 804 7.42 51.33 -1.76
C PRO A 804 8.07 52.51 -2.50
N ASP A 805 8.35 52.35 -3.79
CA ASP A 805 9.17 53.19 -4.68
C ASP A 805 9.03 52.59 -6.10
N THR A 806 7.80 52.53 -6.65
CA THR A 806 7.46 51.69 -7.83
C THR A 806 8.31 52.03 -9.06
N ASP A 807 8.65 53.30 -9.27
CA ASP A 807 9.50 53.73 -10.40
C ASP A 807 10.99 53.83 -10.05
N GLY A 808 11.38 53.73 -8.78
CA GLY A 808 12.77 53.61 -8.32
C GLY A 808 13.54 54.94 -8.18
N ASP A 809 12.84 56.07 -8.20
CA ASP A 809 13.36 57.42 -8.00
C ASP A 809 13.98 57.66 -6.60
N GLY A 810 13.44 57.01 -5.56
CA GLY A 810 13.88 57.18 -4.16
C GLY A 810 12.98 58.05 -3.28
N ILE A 811 11.86 58.58 -3.78
CA ILE A 811 10.66 58.91 -2.99
C ILE A 811 9.76 57.66 -2.94
N SER A 812 8.86 57.58 -1.94
CA SER A 812 7.85 56.52 -1.87
C SER A 812 6.49 56.94 -2.42
N ASP A 813 5.76 56.01 -3.03
CA ASP A 813 4.53 56.27 -3.80
C ASP A 813 3.47 57.06 -2.99
N GLY A 814 3.29 56.76 -1.71
CA GLY A 814 2.39 57.44 -0.78
C GLY A 814 2.87 58.82 -0.33
N GLN A 815 4.19 59.09 -0.39
CA GLN A 815 4.76 60.43 -0.24
C GLN A 815 4.57 61.25 -1.52
N GLU A 816 4.65 60.62 -2.69
CA GLU A 816 4.36 61.21 -4.01
C GLU A 816 2.87 61.58 -4.15
N VAL A 817 1.96 60.65 -3.81
CA VAL A 817 0.51 60.90 -3.71
C VAL A 817 0.18 62.03 -2.71
N SER A 818 1.00 62.18 -1.65
CA SER A 818 0.87 63.28 -0.67
C SER A 818 1.29 64.64 -1.24
N ASP A 819 2.41 64.70 -1.97
CA ASP A 819 2.95 65.96 -2.51
C ASP A 819 2.34 66.35 -3.87
N GLY A 820 1.78 65.39 -4.60
CA GLY A 820 0.93 65.58 -5.77
C GLY A 820 1.58 65.24 -7.12
N THR A 821 2.55 64.32 -7.12
CA THR A 821 3.28 63.79 -8.28
C THR A 821 2.66 62.45 -8.76
N ASP A 822 3.20 61.84 -9.82
CA ASP A 822 2.67 60.61 -10.46
C ASP A 822 3.62 59.40 -10.19
N PRO A 823 3.31 58.47 -9.26
CA PRO A 823 4.23 57.41 -8.76
C PRO A 823 4.61 56.28 -9.73
N LEU A 824 4.56 56.54 -11.03
CA LEU A 824 4.84 55.61 -12.12
C LEU A 824 5.75 56.26 -13.18
N ASN A 825 6.44 57.32 -12.78
CA ASN A 825 7.11 58.27 -13.64
C ASN A 825 8.19 59.00 -12.83
N ASP A 826 9.37 58.38 -12.78
CA ASP A 826 10.58 58.82 -12.06
C ASP A 826 11.06 60.24 -12.43
N CYS A 827 10.43 60.84 -13.44
CA CYS A 827 10.64 62.19 -13.96
C CYS A 827 9.70 63.28 -13.38
N ASP A 828 8.64 62.97 -12.62
CA ASP A 828 7.71 63.97 -12.04
C ASP A 828 8.03 64.30 -10.55
N SER A 829 9.09 63.71 -9.98
CA SER A 829 9.32 63.69 -8.53
C SER A 829 9.74 65.04 -7.91
N VAL A 830 9.29 65.31 -6.67
CA VAL A 830 9.60 66.55 -5.93
C VAL A 830 10.79 66.35 -4.99
N GLY A 831 11.95 66.07 -5.58
CA GLY A 831 13.25 66.03 -4.89
C GLY A 831 13.82 64.63 -4.64
N GLY A 832 13.38 63.65 -5.43
CA GLY A 832 14.02 62.35 -5.55
C GLY A 832 15.19 62.40 -6.53
N THR A 833 15.46 61.27 -7.18
CA THR A 833 16.54 61.09 -8.14
C THR A 833 16.10 60.21 -9.32
N PRO A 834 15.63 60.81 -10.43
CA PRO A 834 15.23 60.09 -11.65
C PRO A 834 16.25 59.03 -12.08
N LEU A 835 15.78 57.87 -12.53
CA LEU A 835 16.63 56.73 -12.84
C LEU A 835 17.64 57.10 -13.93
N SER A 836 18.89 56.69 -13.73
CA SER A 836 20.00 56.89 -14.70
C SER A 836 19.76 56.34 -16.13
N THR A 837 18.68 55.58 -16.33
CA THR A 837 18.29 54.94 -17.59
C THR A 837 17.02 55.52 -18.22
N SER A 838 16.32 56.43 -17.56
CA SER A 838 15.15 57.14 -18.09
C SER A 838 15.58 58.36 -18.90
N ASP A 839 14.67 58.88 -19.73
CA ASP A 839 14.86 59.93 -20.74
C ASP A 839 13.73 60.95 -20.50
N CYS A 840 13.94 61.82 -19.51
CA CYS A 840 12.84 62.50 -18.81
C CYS A 840 12.24 63.68 -19.59
N ASP A 841 13.05 64.40 -20.35
CA ASP A 841 12.61 65.47 -21.24
C ASP A 841 12.33 65.02 -22.69
N ASN A 842 12.64 63.74 -23.00
CA ASN A 842 12.40 63.04 -24.27
C ASN A 842 13.28 63.53 -25.42
N ASP A 843 14.50 63.95 -25.08
CA ASP A 843 15.60 64.36 -25.96
C ASP A 843 16.25 63.17 -26.72
N GLY A 844 16.46 62.05 -26.03
CA GLY A 844 17.10 60.84 -26.57
C GLY A 844 18.44 60.43 -25.93
N ILE A 845 18.99 61.19 -24.98
CA ILE A 845 19.96 60.70 -23.98
C ILE A 845 19.18 60.07 -22.80
N SER A 846 19.86 59.49 -21.81
CA SER A 846 19.25 59.13 -20.53
C SER A 846 19.94 59.85 -19.36
N ASN A 847 19.18 60.12 -18.29
CA ASN A 847 19.57 60.92 -17.12
C ASN A 847 20.98 60.63 -16.54
N GLY A 848 21.47 59.38 -16.68
CA GLY A 848 22.81 58.96 -16.24
C GLY A 848 23.96 59.17 -17.25
N ASP A 849 23.68 59.11 -18.54
CA ASP A 849 24.62 59.53 -19.59
C ASP A 849 24.67 61.07 -19.62
N GLU A 850 23.53 61.74 -19.43
CA GLU A 850 23.42 63.18 -19.18
C GLU A 850 24.22 63.65 -17.96
N ALA A 851 24.02 63.04 -16.79
CA ALA A 851 24.84 63.31 -15.60
C ALA A 851 26.35 62.96 -15.78
N THR A 852 26.71 62.28 -16.87
CA THR A 852 28.10 62.03 -17.29
C THR A 852 28.63 63.08 -18.27
N LEU A 853 27.76 63.68 -19.10
CA LEU A 853 28.05 64.81 -19.99
C LEU A 853 28.09 66.14 -19.22
N GLY A 854 27.12 66.36 -18.34
CA GLY A 854 26.93 67.54 -17.50
C GLY A 854 25.64 68.32 -17.77
N THR A 855 24.71 67.77 -18.55
CA THR A 855 23.41 68.34 -18.94
C THR A 855 22.39 68.27 -17.79
N ASP A 856 21.24 68.95 -17.92
CA ASP A 856 20.13 68.89 -16.94
C ASP A 856 19.02 67.96 -17.46
N PRO A 857 18.76 66.79 -16.84
CA PRO A 857 17.79 65.77 -17.31
C PRO A 857 16.31 66.17 -17.34
N ASN A 858 16.01 67.46 -17.43
CA ASN A 858 14.67 68.04 -17.44
C ASN A 858 14.55 69.23 -18.43
N ASP A 859 15.61 69.57 -19.18
CA ASP A 859 15.63 70.68 -20.13
C ASP A 859 16.35 70.22 -21.43
N PRO A 860 15.62 69.85 -22.50
CA PRO A 860 16.12 69.09 -23.66
C PRO A 860 16.86 69.98 -24.68
N ASP A 861 17.61 70.96 -24.19
CA ASP A 861 18.31 72.06 -24.86
C ASP A 861 19.10 72.80 -23.76
N THR A 862 20.04 72.11 -23.09
CA THR A 862 20.65 72.57 -21.81
C THR A 862 21.28 73.96 -21.93
N ASP A 863 21.87 74.27 -23.09
CA ASP A 863 22.52 75.57 -23.31
C ASP A 863 21.66 76.61 -24.05
N GLY A 864 20.53 76.22 -24.65
CA GLY A 864 19.52 77.12 -25.21
C GLY A 864 19.75 77.58 -26.66
N ASP A 865 20.64 76.91 -27.41
CA ASP A 865 20.90 77.10 -28.84
C ASP A 865 19.68 76.75 -29.74
N GLY A 866 18.81 75.84 -29.29
CA GLY A 866 17.62 75.38 -30.04
C GLY A 866 17.80 74.06 -30.81
N ILE A 867 18.92 73.37 -30.64
CA ILE A 867 19.08 71.92 -30.87
C ILE A 867 18.94 71.21 -29.51
N SER A 868 18.64 69.90 -29.51
CA SER A 868 18.59 69.11 -28.27
C SER A 868 19.89 68.35 -28.04
N ASP A 869 20.25 68.19 -26.78
CA ASP A 869 21.52 67.61 -26.32
C ASP A 869 21.83 66.25 -26.98
N GLY A 870 20.84 65.38 -27.17
CA GLY A 870 20.91 64.09 -27.85
C GLY A 870 21.02 64.17 -29.37
N GLN A 871 20.53 65.25 -29.98
CA GLN A 871 20.81 65.56 -31.39
C GLN A 871 22.26 66.05 -31.55
N GLU A 872 22.79 66.80 -30.58
CA GLU A 872 24.18 67.25 -30.53
C GLU A 872 25.17 66.10 -30.30
N VAL A 873 24.90 65.22 -29.32
CA VAL A 873 25.65 63.96 -29.11
C VAL A 873 25.58 63.05 -30.35
N SER A 874 24.48 63.09 -31.11
CA SER A 874 24.34 62.36 -32.38
C SER A 874 25.21 62.95 -33.51
N ASP A 875 25.25 64.28 -33.65
CA ASP A 875 26.03 64.95 -34.71
C ASP A 875 27.52 65.13 -34.35
N GLY A 876 27.84 65.04 -33.06
CA GLY A 876 29.20 64.95 -32.50
C GLY A 876 29.73 66.25 -31.89
N THR A 877 28.84 67.12 -31.41
CA THR A 877 29.13 68.41 -30.75
C THR A 877 29.03 68.31 -29.22
N ASP A 878 29.16 69.44 -28.50
CA ASP A 878 29.25 69.54 -27.03
C ASP A 878 28.01 70.24 -26.43
N PRO A 879 27.01 69.52 -25.86
CA PRO A 879 25.70 70.04 -25.41
C PRO A 879 25.68 71.07 -24.26
N LEU A 880 26.84 71.61 -23.90
CA LEU A 880 27.04 72.62 -22.86
C LEU A 880 27.66 73.90 -23.44
N ASN A 881 27.69 74.01 -24.76
CA ASN A 881 28.43 74.99 -25.52
C ASN A 881 27.72 75.35 -26.84
N SER A 882 26.74 76.25 -26.75
CA SER A 882 25.96 76.87 -27.85
C SER A 882 26.76 77.38 -29.07
N CYS A 883 28.08 77.38 -29.02
CA CYS A 883 29.00 77.76 -30.10
C CYS A 883 29.53 76.58 -30.93
N ASP A 884 29.37 75.35 -30.45
CA ASP A 884 29.69 74.12 -31.18
C ASP A 884 28.36 73.40 -31.46
N SER A 885 27.61 73.81 -32.49
CA SER A 885 26.35 73.16 -32.88
C SER A 885 26.20 73.03 -34.40
N VAL A 886 25.60 71.94 -34.89
CA VAL A 886 25.47 71.67 -36.35
C VAL A 886 24.17 72.24 -36.92
N GLY A 887 24.08 73.57 -36.93
CA GLY A 887 22.94 74.30 -37.50
C GLY A 887 21.85 74.66 -36.50
N GLY A 888 22.21 74.71 -35.23
CA GLY A 888 21.49 75.45 -34.20
C GLY A 888 21.61 76.97 -34.37
N THR A 889 21.34 77.71 -33.30
CA THR A 889 21.45 79.17 -33.28
C THR A 889 22.18 79.63 -32.01
N PRO A 890 23.51 79.83 -32.06
CA PRO A 890 24.31 80.21 -30.91
C PRO A 890 23.70 81.36 -30.10
N LEU A 891 23.67 81.21 -28.77
CA LEU A 891 23.03 82.18 -27.88
C LEU A 891 23.57 83.58 -28.14
N SER A 892 22.67 84.58 -28.18
CA SER A 892 23.00 85.98 -28.43
C SER A 892 24.02 86.58 -27.43
N THR A 893 24.17 85.93 -26.25
CA THR A 893 25.10 86.31 -25.18
C THR A 893 26.40 85.51 -25.13
N SER A 894 26.59 84.55 -26.03
CA SER A 894 27.83 83.78 -26.16
C SER A 894 28.86 84.52 -27.02
N ASP A 895 30.13 84.18 -26.83
CA ASP A 895 31.35 84.75 -27.43
C ASP A 895 32.09 83.55 -28.02
N CYS A 896 31.83 83.25 -29.30
CA CYS A 896 32.00 81.89 -29.83
C CYS A 896 33.39 81.60 -30.40
N ASP A 897 34.02 82.57 -31.06
CA ASP A 897 35.41 82.49 -31.50
C ASP A 897 36.42 83.08 -30.51
N ASN A 898 35.94 83.73 -29.44
CA ASN A 898 36.69 84.28 -28.30
C ASN A 898 37.44 85.59 -28.65
N ASP A 899 36.89 86.39 -29.56
CA ASP A 899 37.38 87.74 -29.93
C ASP A 899 37.14 88.80 -28.83
N GLY A 900 36.07 88.64 -28.04
CA GLY A 900 35.63 89.53 -26.96
C GLY A 900 34.32 90.30 -27.21
N LEU A 901 33.61 90.05 -28.31
CA LEU A 901 32.22 90.46 -28.56
C LEU A 901 31.24 89.37 -28.11
N THR A 902 29.93 89.58 -28.33
CA THR A 902 28.96 88.47 -28.28
C THR A 902 28.18 88.42 -29.59
N ASN A 903 27.63 87.24 -29.90
CA ASN A 903 26.87 86.98 -31.12
C ASN A 903 25.75 88.02 -31.42
N GLU A 904 25.18 88.70 -30.40
CA GLU A 904 24.24 89.84 -30.59
C GLU A 904 24.94 91.14 -31.02
N GLU A 905 26.09 91.45 -30.42
CA GLU A 905 26.87 92.65 -30.72
C GLU A 905 27.47 92.54 -32.13
N GLU A 906 27.97 91.37 -32.49
CA GLU A 906 28.42 91.00 -33.83
C GLU A 906 27.32 91.06 -34.89
N LEU A 907 26.15 90.45 -34.64
CA LEU A 907 24.99 90.54 -35.53
C LEU A 907 24.48 91.99 -35.71
N ILE A 908 24.83 92.90 -34.79
CA ILE A 908 24.56 94.34 -34.89
C ILE A 908 25.63 95.09 -35.71
N LEU A 909 26.90 94.65 -35.66
CA LEU A 909 28.02 95.20 -36.43
C LEU A 909 27.99 94.71 -37.89
N GLY A 910 27.87 93.40 -38.08
CA GLY A 910 27.82 92.71 -39.37
C GLY A 910 28.89 91.62 -39.56
N THR A 911 29.64 91.28 -38.51
CA THR A 911 30.70 90.27 -38.43
C THR A 911 30.15 88.83 -38.45
N ASP A 912 31.00 87.81 -38.58
CA ASP A 912 30.61 86.39 -38.55
C ASP A 912 30.97 85.76 -37.18
N PRO A 913 30.00 85.39 -36.31
CA PRO A 913 30.22 84.86 -34.94
C PRO A 913 30.96 83.53 -34.77
N ASN A 914 31.87 83.22 -35.68
CA ASN A 914 32.68 81.99 -35.74
C ASN A 914 34.07 82.24 -36.37
N ASP A 915 34.40 83.46 -36.78
CA ASP A 915 35.66 83.83 -37.43
C ASP A 915 36.14 85.17 -36.80
N PRO A 916 37.08 85.14 -35.84
CA PRO A 916 37.34 86.25 -34.90
C PRO A 916 38.08 87.45 -35.51
N ASP A 917 38.11 87.53 -36.84
CA ASP A 917 38.94 88.38 -37.71
C ASP A 917 38.21 88.41 -39.06
N THR A 918 37.02 89.06 -39.09
CA THR A 918 36.03 88.88 -40.17
C THR A 918 36.54 89.36 -41.53
N ASP A 919 37.33 90.44 -41.58
CA ASP A 919 37.90 90.94 -42.83
C ASP A 919 39.30 90.36 -43.15
N GLY A 920 40.01 89.79 -42.17
CA GLY A 920 41.24 89.03 -42.35
C GLY A 920 42.54 89.86 -42.27
N ASP A 921 42.45 91.07 -41.71
CA ASP A 921 43.56 91.97 -41.40
C ASP A 921 44.57 91.39 -40.37
N GLY A 922 44.09 90.59 -39.41
CA GLY A 922 44.91 89.96 -38.36
C GLY A 922 44.83 90.62 -36.96
N ILE A 923 44.04 91.69 -36.79
CA ILE A 923 43.42 92.06 -35.51
C ILE A 923 42.13 91.23 -35.34
N SER A 924 41.49 91.31 -34.16
CA SER A 924 40.20 90.65 -33.92
C SER A 924 39.08 91.66 -33.77
N ASP A 925 37.88 91.33 -34.23
CA ASP A 925 36.75 92.26 -34.37
C ASP A 925 36.44 93.02 -33.05
N GLY A 926 36.51 92.35 -31.91
CA GLY A 926 36.34 92.92 -30.57
C GLY A 926 37.52 93.76 -30.06
N GLN A 927 38.73 93.53 -30.58
CA GLN A 927 39.89 94.41 -30.35
C GLN A 927 39.80 95.67 -31.22
N GLU A 928 39.22 95.57 -32.41
CA GLU A 928 38.91 96.72 -33.27
C GLU A 928 37.80 97.61 -32.69
N VAL A 929 36.70 97.01 -32.24
CA VAL A 929 35.64 97.70 -31.50
C VAL A 929 36.17 98.35 -30.21
N LEU A 930 37.24 97.79 -29.61
CA LEU A 930 37.90 98.36 -28.43
C LEU A 930 38.78 99.57 -28.76
N ASP A 931 39.57 99.51 -29.82
CA ASP A 931 40.45 100.62 -30.24
C ASP A 931 39.71 101.71 -31.05
N GLY A 932 38.57 101.37 -31.65
CA GLY A 932 37.57 102.27 -32.23
C GLY A 932 37.54 102.31 -33.76
N THR A 933 37.89 101.21 -34.42
CA THR A 933 37.88 101.00 -35.87
C THR A 933 36.62 100.24 -36.35
N ASP A 934 36.54 99.79 -37.60
CA ASP A 934 35.35 99.19 -38.24
C ASP A 934 35.68 97.78 -38.79
N PRO A 935 35.31 96.67 -38.08
CA PRO A 935 35.81 95.31 -38.33
C PRO A 935 35.17 94.59 -39.54
N LEU A 936 35.07 95.33 -40.64
CA LEU A 936 34.53 94.93 -41.94
C LEU A 936 35.24 95.70 -43.09
N ASP A 937 36.34 96.37 -42.79
CA ASP A 937 37.08 97.30 -43.65
C ASP A 937 38.56 97.24 -43.23
N ASP A 938 39.31 96.30 -43.82
CA ASP A 938 40.70 95.91 -43.50
C ASP A 938 41.76 97.04 -43.66
N CYS A 939 41.28 98.26 -43.85
CA CYS A 939 42.01 99.51 -44.02
C CYS A 939 41.83 100.51 -42.85
N ASP A 940 40.87 100.30 -41.94
CA ASP A 940 40.74 101.03 -40.68
C ASP A 940 41.15 100.09 -39.54
N HIS A 941 42.44 100.03 -39.19
CA HIS A 941 42.95 99.12 -38.14
C HIS A 941 43.98 99.81 -37.23
N VAL A 942 44.36 99.18 -36.11
CA VAL A 942 45.42 99.68 -35.21
C VAL A 942 46.58 98.70 -35.07
N GLY A 943 47.29 98.48 -36.19
CA GLY A 943 48.51 97.67 -36.24
C GLY A 943 48.30 96.22 -36.65
N GLY A 944 47.22 95.96 -37.39
CA GLY A 944 47.05 94.76 -38.21
C GLY A 944 47.81 94.85 -39.53
N THR A 945 47.27 94.22 -40.56
CA THR A 945 47.85 94.16 -41.91
C THR A 945 46.78 94.02 -42.99
N SER A 946 46.38 95.15 -43.58
CA SER A 946 45.46 95.22 -44.73
C SER A 946 45.74 94.19 -45.83
N LEU A 947 44.68 93.68 -46.44
CA LEU A 947 44.73 92.59 -47.39
C LEU A 947 45.50 92.96 -48.67
N PRO A 948 46.14 91.98 -49.34
CA PRO A 948 46.87 92.18 -50.60
C PRO A 948 46.11 92.89 -51.75
N ASP A 949 44.78 92.83 -51.77
CA ASP A 949 43.92 93.35 -52.85
C ASP A 949 43.19 94.67 -52.47
N SER A 950 43.45 95.25 -51.28
CA SER A 950 42.79 96.46 -50.73
C SER A 950 43.54 97.76 -51.04
N ASP A 951 42.86 98.91 -51.03
CA ASP A 951 43.24 100.25 -51.56
C ASP A 951 42.97 101.30 -50.47
N CYS A 952 43.76 101.28 -49.39
CA CYS A 952 43.37 101.81 -48.08
C CYS A 952 43.47 103.33 -47.94
N ASP A 953 44.49 103.93 -48.53
CA ASP A 953 44.62 105.39 -48.63
C ASP A 953 43.80 106.01 -49.80
N ALA A 954 43.20 105.14 -50.63
CA ALA A 954 42.40 105.42 -51.81
C ALA A 954 43.12 106.15 -52.96
N ASP A 955 44.41 105.88 -53.15
CA ASP A 955 45.19 106.42 -54.28
C ASP A 955 44.94 105.69 -55.63
N GLY A 956 44.46 104.44 -55.59
CA GLY A 956 44.19 103.59 -56.75
C GLY A 956 45.19 102.46 -57.01
N LEU A 957 46.15 102.22 -56.11
CA LEU A 957 46.95 100.99 -56.02
C LEU A 957 46.26 99.97 -55.09
N THR A 958 46.96 98.88 -54.78
CA THR A 958 46.55 97.97 -53.71
C THR A 958 47.76 97.58 -52.87
N THR A 959 47.56 97.17 -51.62
CA THR A 959 48.62 96.80 -50.66
C THR A 959 49.71 95.92 -51.27
N SER A 960 49.37 94.94 -52.13
CA SER A 960 50.37 94.09 -52.82
C SER A 960 50.98 94.64 -54.11
N GLN A 961 50.38 95.67 -54.71
CA GLN A 961 51.03 96.47 -55.76
C GLN A 961 52.04 97.42 -55.13
N GLU A 962 51.69 97.98 -53.97
CA GLU A 962 52.48 98.89 -53.17
C GLU A 962 53.68 98.22 -52.52
N GLU A 963 53.50 97.10 -51.81
CA GLU A 963 54.62 96.28 -51.30
C GLU A 963 55.55 95.83 -52.45
N ALA A 964 55.02 95.69 -53.67
CA ALA A 964 55.79 95.31 -54.86
C ALA A 964 56.56 96.45 -55.53
N ILE A 965 56.24 97.72 -55.27
CA ILE A 965 57.04 98.89 -55.67
C ILE A 965 57.86 99.48 -54.50
N GLY A 966 57.39 99.28 -53.27
CA GLY A 966 57.96 99.69 -51.99
C GLY A 966 57.28 100.88 -51.30
N THR A 967 56.06 101.25 -51.71
CA THR A 967 55.26 102.35 -51.10
C THR A 967 54.59 101.90 -49.79
N ASP A 968 54.00 102.87 -49.08
CA ASP A 968 53.45 102.74 -47.72
C ASP A 968 51.91 102.72 -47.76
N PRO A 969 51.23 101.56 -47.71
CA PRO A 969 49.79 101.43 -48.05
C PRO A 969 48.78 102.17 -47.16
N GLU A 970 49.24 102.79 -46.08
CA GLU A 970 48.45 103.69 -45.23
C GLU A 970 48.60 105.18 -45.63
N ASN A 971 49.45 105.49 -46.62
CA ASN A 971 49.87 106.85 -46.95
C ASN A 971 50.12 107.04 -48.46
N ALA A 972 49.06 107.48 -49.15
CA ALA A 972 48.93 107.75 -50.58
C ALA A 972 50.00 108.62 -51.25
N ASP A 973 50.97 109.15 -50.51
CA ASP A 973 51.98 110.15 -50.89
C ASP A 973 53.27 109.75 -50.14
N THR A 974 53.84 108.58 -50.46
CA THR A 974 54.87 107.90 -49.64
C THR A 974 56.10 108.78 -49.38
N ASP A 975 56.57 109.48 -50.41
CA ASP A 975 57.76 110.34 -50.30
C ASP A 975 57.45 111.78 -49.80
N GLY A 976 56.15 112.12 -49.70
CA GLY A 976 55.62 113.40 -49.21
C GLY A 976 55.71 114.58 -50.18
N ASP A 977 55.84 114.32 -51.49
CA ASP A 977 55.91 115.30 -52.58
C ASP A 977 54.55 115.94 -52.97
N THR A 978 53.42 115.40 -52.50
CA THR A 978 52.02 115.84 -52.75
C THR A 978 51.39 115.41 -54.08
N ILE A 979 51.93 114.38 -54.73
CA ILE A 979 51.31 113.64 -55.84
C ILE A 979 51.09 112.20 -55.36
N PRO A 980 49.90 111.59 -55.57
CA PRO A 980 49.69 110.24 -55.04
C PRO A 980 50.45 109.15 -55.79
N ASP A 981 50.82 108.05 -55.12
CA ASP A 981 51.75 107.05 -55.64
C ASP A 981 51.21 106.27 -56.86
N GLY A 982 49.91 105.97 -56.87
CA GLY A 982 49.15 105.44 -58.01
C GLY A 982 49.01 106.45 -59.15
N GLN A 983 49.01 107.75 -58.84
CA GLN A 983 49.06 108.81 -59.86
C GLN A 983 50.48 108.97 -60.43
N GLU A 984 51.53 108.82 -59.62
CA GLU A 984 52.94 108.75 -60.03
C GLU A 984 53.17 107.53 -60.94
N LEU A 985 52.60 106.36 -60.63
CA LEU A 985 52.62 105.18 -61.50
C LEU A 985 51.86 105.38 -62.83
N GLU A 986 50.80 106.20 -62.89
CA GLU A 986 50.13 106.56 -64.14
C GLU A 986 50.95 107.56 -64.99
N ASP A 987 51.54 108.60 -64.37
CA ASP A 987 52.35 109.61 -65.06
C ASP A 987 53.77 109.12 -65.40
N GLY A 988 54.26 108.08 -64.71
CA GLY A 988 55.47 107.31 -65.01
C GLY A 988 56.72 107.75 -64.23
N THR A 989 56.54 108.14 -62.98
CA THR A 989 57.55 108.58 -62.00
C THR A 989 57.84 107.48 -60.96
N ASP A 990 58.66 107.77 -59.94
CA ASP A 990 59.11 106.80 -58.93
C ASP A 990 58.65 107.28 -57.53
N PRO A 991 57.53 106.75 -56.98
CA PRO A 991 56.87 107.28 -55.77
C PRO A 991 57.67 107.09 -54.45
N LEU A 992 58.93 106.67 -54.55
CA LEU A 992 59.87 106.60 -53.44
C LEU A 992 60.99 107.65 -53.54
N ASP A 993 60.99 108.48 -54.59
CA ASP A 993 61.96 109.56 -54.80
C ASP A 993 61.26 110.89 -55.08
N ALA A 994 61.03 111.65 -54.00
CA ALA A 994 60.47 113.01 -54.04
C ALA A 994 61.25 113.99 -54.94
N CYS A 995 62.39 113.59 -55.50
CA CYS A 995 63.14 114.34 -56.50
C CYS A 995 62.82 113.97 -57.98
N ASP A 996 61.93 113.00 -58.31
CA ASP A 996 61.58 112.59 -59.70
C ASP A 996 60.12 112.89 -60.15
N SER A 997 59.24 113.39 -59.25
CA SER A 997 57.79 113.58 -59.49
C SER A 997 57.37 114.52 -60.64
N ILE A 998 56.10 114.40 -61.07
CA ILE A 998 55.47 115.29 -62.07
C ILE A 998 54.49 116.31 -61.44
N ASN A 999 55.05 117.48 -61.13
CA ASN A 999 54.43 118.71 -60.59
C ASN A 999 54.28 118.81 -59.06
N GLY A 1000 54.82 117.86 -58.28
CA GLY A 1000 54.84 118.00 -56.83
C GLY A 1000 55.93 118.92 -56.27
N VAL A 1001 56.18 118.74 -54.97
CA VAL A 1001 56.92 119.65 -54.09
C VAL A 1001 57.68 118.84 -53.00
N PRO A 1002 58.90 118.33 -53.28
CA PRO A 1002 59.69 117.56 -52.32
C PRO A 1002 59.76 118.14 -50.91
N THR A 1003 59.69 117.23 -49.92
CA THR A 1003 59.80 117.60 -48.50
C THR A 1003 61.14 118.29 -48.19
N PRO A 1004 61.22 119.13 -47.13
CA PRO A 1004 62.50 119.76 -46.74
C PRO A 1004 63.55 118.80 -46.16
N GLU A 1005 63.26 117.50 -46.08
CA GLU A 1005 64.06 116.48 -45.38
C GLU A 1005 64.59 115.37 -46.32
N SER A 1006 64.16 115.31 -47.58
CA SER A 1006 64.71 114.43 -48.62
C SER A 1006 66.10 114.89 -49.10
N ASP A 1007 67.16 114.32 -48.50
CA ASP A 1007 68.56 114.60 -48.86
C ASP A 1007 69.00 113.75 -50.07
N CYS A 1008 68.50 114.09 -51.26
CA CYS A 1008 68.70 113.37 -52.55
C CYS A 1008 70.19 113.33 -53.03
N ASN A 1009 71.12 112.69 -52.26
CA ASN A 1009 72.59 112.82 -52.47
C ASN A 1009 73.51 111.72 -51.80
N GLU A 1010 73.49 110.47 -52.32
CA GLU A 1010 74.59 109.43 -52.36
C GLU A 1010 75.23 108.77 -51.07
N GLU A 1011 74.96 107.45 -50.86
CA GLU A 1011 75.91 106.28 -50.71
C GLU A 1011 76.57 105.78 -49.35
N VAL A 1012 76.60 104.42 -49.12
CA VAL A 1012 77.62 103.50 -48.44
C VAL A 1012 77.39 102.73 -47.08
N ASP A 1013 77.69 101.40 -47.16
CA ASP A 1013 77.81 100.14 -46.33
C ASP A 1013 78.94 99.95 -45.21
N GLU A 1014 78.82 98.96 -44.26
CA GLU A 1014 79.86 98.19 -43.44
C GLU A 1014 79.18 97.12 -42.47
N MET A 1015 79.73 96.16 -41.65
CA MET A 1015 81.06 95.70 -41.13
C MET A 1015 81.17 94.15 -40.74
N ASP A 1016 81.42 93.72 -39.47
CA ASP A 1016 81.86 92.35 -39.00
C ASP A 1016 81.60 92.08 -37.46
N ILE A 1017 82.23 91.08 -36.79
CA ILE A 1017 82.01 90.66 -35.38
C ILE A 1017 82.94 91.27 -34.29
N SER A 1018 82.44 91.40 -33.05
CA SER A 1018 83.18 91.82 -31.83
C SER A 1018 83.23 90.70 -30.76
N VAL A 1019 83.78 90.97 -29.56
CA VAL A 1019 83.71 90.10 -28.36
C VAL A 1019 83.41 91.05 -27.21
N THR A 1020 82.37 90.75 -26.43
CA THR A 1020 81.67 91.75 -25.60
C THR A 1020 82.22 91.79 -24.17
N ASN A 1021 82.63 90.64 -23.62
CA ASN A 1021 83.24 90.55 -22.28
C ASN A 1021 84.44 89.57 -22.18
N GLU A 1022 85.35 89.83 -21.23
CA GLU A 1022 86.53 88.98 -20.93
C GLU A 1022 86.64 88.55 -19.44
N ILE A 1023 85.77 89.08 -18.58
CA ILE A 1023 85.68 88.71 -17.16
C ILE A 1023 84.28 88.18 -16.93
N ILE A 1024 84.16 86.98 -16.36
CA ILE A 1024 82.89 86.33 -16.08
C ILE A 1024 82.67 86.32 -14.56
N THR A 1025 81.55 86.86 -14.13
CA THR A 1025 81.07 86.93 -12.74
C THR A 1025 79.72 86.22 -12.66
N PRO A 1026 79.70 84.87 -12.55
CA PRO A 1026 78.47 84.10 -12.48
C PRO A 1026 77.97 84.07 -11.02
N ASP A 1027 77.41 85.22 -10.61
CA ASP A 1027 76.70 85.47 -9.34
C ASP A 1027 75.25 85.96 -9.53
N ASN A 1028 74.76 86.01 -10.78
CA ASN A 1028 73.39 86.32 -11.20
C ASN A 1028 72.94 87.78 -10.96
N ASP A 1029 73.84 88.77 -11.10
CA ASP A 1029 73.46 90.20 -11.16
C ASP A 1029 73.04 90.67 -12.58
N GLY A 1030 73.20 89.82 -13.60
CA GLY A 1030 72.89 90.11 -15.00
C GLY A 1030 74.06 90.69 -15.80
N VAL A 1031 75.22 90.93 -15.18
CA VAL A 1031 76.35 91.67 -15.77
C VAL A 1031 77.60 90.77 -15.83
N ASN A 1032 77.81 90.15 -17.00
CA ASN A 1032 78.86 89.15 -17.29
C ASN A 1032 78.69 87.78 -16.60
N ASP A 1033 77.45 87.30 -16.42
CA ASP A 1033 77.16 85.93 -15.97
C ASP A 1033 77.67 84.84 -16.96
N TYR A 1034 77.81 85.19 -18.23
CA TYR A 1034 78.24 84.32 -19.33
C TYR A 1034 79.10 85.07 -20.35
N PHE A 1035 79.86 84.31 -21.15
CA PHE A 1035 80.79 84.85 -22.15
C PHE A 1035 80.04 85.21 -23.45
N GLU A 1036 80.20 86.45 -23.92
CA GLU A 1036 79.33 87.08 -24.91
C GLU A 1036 80.13 87.68 -26.10
N ILE A 1037 79.54 87.59 -27.31
CA ILE A 1037 80.20 87.86 -28.59
C ILE A 1037 79.20 88.49 -29.58
N ASP A 1038 79.26 89.80 -29.81
CA ASP A 1038 78.34 90.47 -30.76
C ASP A 1038 78.48 89.92 -32.20
N ASN A 1039 77.34 89.81 -32.91
CA ASN A 1039 77.26 89.45 -34.33
C ASN A 1039 77.80 88.04 -34.68
N ILE A 1040 78.07 87.18 -33.67
CA ILE A 1040 78.65 85.83 -33.86
C ILE A 1040 77.71 84.86 -34.60
N GLU A 1041 76.40 85.07 -34.49
CA GLU A 1041 75.36 84.19 -35.03
C GLU A 1041 75.10 84.40 -36.52
N SER A 1042 75.46 85.58 -37.05
CA SER A 1042 75.57 85.85 -38.51
C SER A 1042 76.59 84.96 -39.22
N TYR A 1043 77.32 84.12 -38.46
CA TYR A 1043 78.30 83.17 -38.94
C TYR A 1043 78.11 81.80 -38.27
N PRO A 1044 76.96 81.12 -38.44
CA PRO A 1044 76.57 79.97 -37.62
C PRO A 1044 77.44 78.73 -37.82
N ASN A 1045 78.26 78.68 -38.87
CA ASN A 1045 79.44 77.80 -39.00
C ASN A 1045 80.57 78.15 -38.00
N ASN A 1046 80.23 78.70 -36.83
CA ASN A 1046 81.18 79.05 -35.80
C ASN A 1046 81.51 77.89 -34.85
N LYS A 1047 82.62 78.01 -34.12
CA LYS A 1047 83.00 77.07 -33.06
C LYS A 1047 83.83 77.71 -31.95
N VAL A 1048 83.36 77.56 -30.71
CA VAL A 1048 84.00 78.08 -29.50
C VAL A 1048 84.55 76.93 -28.63
N LEU A 1049 85.79 77.08 -28.19
CA LEU A 1049 86.58 76.09 -27.47
C LEU A 1049 87.28 76.74 -26.28
N ILE A 1050 87.05 76.24 -25.05
CA ILE A 1050 87.58 76.86 -23.82
C ILE A 1050 88.38 75.85 -22.99
N TYR A 1051 89.58 76.28 -22.58
CA TYR A 1051 90.61 75.45 -21.94
C TYR A 1051 91.06 76.01 -20.58
N ASN A 1052 91.37 75.12 -19.64
CA ASN A 1052 92.00 75.49 -18.37
C ASN A 1052 93.52 75.70 -18.52
N ARG A 1053 94.16 76.24 -17.46
CA ARG A 1053 95.61 76.57 -17.43
C ARG A 1053 96.58 75.41 -17.67
N TRP A 1054 96.12 74.16 -17.71
CA TRP A 1054 96.92 72.97 -18.04
C TRP A 1054 96.69 72.46 -19.46
N GLY A 1055 95.92 73.18 -20.29
CA GLY A 1055 95.60 72.83 -21.67
C GLY A 1055 94.48 71.80 -21.83
N VAL A 1056 93.73 71.50 -20.75
CA VAL A 1056 92.58 70.60 -20.82
C VAL A 1056 91.34 71.38 -21.22
N LEU A 1057 90.67 70.92 -22.27
CA LEU A 1057 89.37 71.42 -22.73
C LEU A 1057 88.34 71.20 -21.62
N VAL A 1058 87.73 72.29 -21.14
CA VAL A 1058 86.67 72.24 -20.11
C VAL A 1058 85.27 72.45 -20.69
N TYR A 1059 85.21 73.04 -21.89
CA TYR A 1059 83.97 73.42 -22.57
C TYR A 1059 84.21 73.53 -24.09
N GLU A 1060 83.25 73.07 -24.90
CA GLU A 1060 83.27 73.08 -26.36
C GLU A 1060 81.85 73.20 -26.89
N MET A 1061 81.61 74.11 -27.84
CA MET A 1061 80.32 74.31 -28.51
C MET A 1061 80.58 74.72 -29.98
N SER A 1062 79.79 74.18 -30.90
CA SER A 1062 79.79 74.56 -32.33
C SER A 1062 78.42 75.14 -32.62
N GLY A 1063 78.33 76.30 -33.26
CA GLY A 1063 77.18 77.18 -33.10
C GLY A 1063 77.13 77.72 -31.66
N TYR A 1064 78.11 78.56 -31.31
CA TYR A 1064 78.05 79.38 -30.10
C TYR A 1064 77.23 80.63 -30.40
N ASP A 1065 76.35 80.95 -29.47
CA ASP A 1065 75.08 81.67 -29.66
C ASP A 1065 74.82 82.69 -28.53
N ASN A 1066 75.80 82.91 -27.65
CA ASN A 1066 75.65 83.64 -26.38
C ASN A 1066 74.55 83.10 -25.44
N GLY A 1067 73.90 81.98 -25.80
CA GLY A 1067 72.63 81.51 -25.25
C GLY A 1067 72.73 80.54 -24.05
N PRO A 1068 71.75 79.64 -23.87
CA PRO A 1068 71.68 78.75 -22.71
C PRO A 1068 72.94 77.90 -22.52
N GLY A 1069 73.51 77.40 -23.63
CA GLY A 1069 74.73 76.60 -23.65
C GLY A 1069 76.02 77.39 -23.41
N SER A 1070 76.00 78.73 -23.39
CA SER A 1070 77.19 79.58 -23.29
C SER A 1070 77.95 79.46 -21.96
N PHE A 1071 79.22 79.89 -21.97
CA PHE A 1071 80.17 79.54 -20.92
C PHE A 1071 79.99 80.32 -19.60
N LYS A 1072 79.09 79.80 -18.74
CA LYS A 1072 78.75 80.31 -17.40
C LYS A 1072 79.74 79.89 -16.29
N GLY A 1073 81.00 79.63 -16.65
CA GLY A 1073 82.00 79.06 -15.73
C GLY A 1073 81.62 77.67 -15.20
N VAL A 1074 81.05 76.82 -16.05
CA VAL A 1074 80.65 75.42 -15.78
C VAL A 1074 81.26 74.52 -16.86
N SER A 1075 81.57 73.26 -16.54
CA SER A 1075 82.23 72.34 -17.48
C SER A 1075 81.27 71.36 -18.15
N SER A 1076 81.40 71.19 -19.46
CA SER A 1076 80.61 70.25 -20.28
C SER A 1076 80.95 68.76 -20.06
N GLY A 1077 81.76 68.44 -19.04
CA GLY A 1077 81.99 67.08 -18.55
C GLY A 1077 82.79 66.12 -19.45
N ARG A 1078 84.08 65.91 -19.15
CA ARG A 1078 84.84 64.73 -19.66
C ARG A 1078 85.83 64.19 -18.63
N ALA A 1079 85.78 62.88 -18.42
CA ALA A 1079 86.71 62.00 -17.69
C ALA A 1079 87.01 62.27 -16.20
N THR A 1080 87.35 63.50 -15.79
CA THR A 1080 87.88 63.80 -14.43
C THR A 1080 87.18 64.94 -13.69
N ILE A 1081 86.26 65.63 -14.36
CA ILE A 1081 85.37 66.64 -13.77
C ILE A 1081 83.96 66.26 -14.25
N GLN A 1082 82.99 66.21 -13.33
CA GLN A 1082 81.60 65.89 -13.67
C GLN A 1082 81.01 67.02 -14.53
N ALA A 1083 80.09 66.66 -15.44
CA ALA A 1083 79.20 67.64 -16.06
C ALA A 1083 78.50 68.46 -14.97
N ASP A 1084 78.18 69.70 -15.29
CA ASP A 1084 77.43 70.65 -14.44
C ASP A 1084 78.11 71.04 -13.11
N SER A 1085 79.33 70.53 -12.86
CA SER A 1085 80.14 71.00 -11.74
C SER A 1085 80.76 72.38 -12.03
N LYS A 1086 80.47 73.34 -11.15
CA LYS A 1086 80.92 74.73 -11.25
C LYS A 1086 82.46 74.81 -11.19
N LEU A 1087 83.08 75.52 -12.14
CA LEU A 1087 84.54 75.60 -12.26
C LEU A 1087 85.18 76.49 -11.17
N PRO A 1088 86.45 76.22 -10.78
CA PRO A 1088 87.19 77.07 -9.85
C PRO A 1088 87.56 78.45 -10.42
N VAL A 1089 87.63 79.44 -9.54
CA VAL A 1089 88.07 80.82 -9.79
C VAL A 1089 89.46 80.84 -10.45
N GLY A 1090 89.62 81.58 -11.56
CA GLY A 1090 90.91 81.68 -12.26
C GLY A 1090 90.83 82.01 -13.76
N VAL A 1091 92.00 81.99 -14.41
CA VAL A 1091 92.17 82.27 -15.86
C VAL A 1091 91.94 81.01 -16.70
N TYR A 1092 91.18 81.18 -17.79
CA TYR A 1092 90.94 80.20 -18.86
C TYR A 1092 91.25 80.84 -20.23
N PHE A 1093 91.30 80.06 -21.30
CA PHE A 1093 91.63 80.53 -22.66
C PHE A 1093 90.58 80.09 -23.67
N TYR A 1094 90.20 80.97 -24.60
CA TYR A 1094 89.16 80.73 -25.60
C TYR A 1094 89.69 80.82 -27.04
N ILE A 1095 89.08 80.04 -27.95
CA ILE A 1095 89.26 80.14 -29.41
C ILE A 1095 87.88 80.08 -30.06
N ILE A 1096 87.60 81.06 -30.92
CA ILE A 1096 86.44 81.17 -31.80
C ILE A 1096 86.92 80.91 -33.23
N LYS A 1097 86.13 80.22 -34.04
CA LYS A 1097 86.25 80.12 -35.51
C LYS A 1097 84.90 80.46 -36.11
N TYR A 1098 84.86 81.01 -37.33
CA TYR A 1098 83.64 81.42 -38.03
C TYR A 1098 83.89 81.51 -39.55
N GLU A 1099 82.86 81.72 -40.39
CA GLU A 1099 83.00 81.69 -41.87
C GLU A 1099 82.24 82.84 -42.54
N ASN A 1100 82.96 83.86 -43.04
CA ASN A 1100 82.36 85.03 -43.69
C ASN A 1100 82.45 84.89 -45.22
N LYS A 1101 81.30 84.91 -45.91
CA LYS A 1101 81.19 84.84 -47.39
C LYS A 1101 82.02 83.70 -48.04
N GLY A 1102 82.22 82.59 -47.32
CA GLY A 1102 83.00 81.42 -47.74
C GLY A 1102 84.49 81.43 -47.37
N GLU A 1103 84.98 82.44 -46.63
CA GLU A 1103 86.32 82.43 -46.03
C GLU A 1103 86.27 82.06 -44.54
N GLY A 1104 87.03 81.02 -44.16
CA GLY A 1104 87.13 80.56 -42.77
C GLY A 1104 88.08 81.41 -41.92
N LEU A 1105 87.53 82.09 -40.91
CA LEU A 1105 88.18 83.04 -40.01
C LEU A 1105 88.32 82.49 -38.57
N SER A 1106 89.14 83.13 -37.73
CA SER A 1106 89.29 82.74 -36.31
C SER A 1106 89.81 83.86 -35.40
N LYS A 1107 89.35 83.87 -34.15
CA LYS A 1107 89.58 84.89 -33.11
C LYS A 1107 89.89 84.17 -31.78
N SER A 1108 90.74 84.71 -30.90
CA SER A 1108 91.16 83.98 -29.68
C SER A 1108 91.72 84.89 -28.58
N GLY A 1109 91.47 84.56 -27.32
CA GLY A 1109 91.90 85.36 -26.17
C GLY A 1109 91.96 84.57 -24.85
N TYR A 1110 91.95 85.29 -23.74
CA TYR A 1110 91.80 84.73 -22.39
C TYR A 1110 90.49 85.22 -21.77
N LEU A 1111 89.99 84.51 -20.77
CA LEU A 1111 88.89 84.97 -19.92
C LEU A 1111 89.21 84.69 -18.44
N TYR A 1112 88.63 85.47 -17.53
CA TYR A 1112 88.78 85.26 -16.09
C TYR A 1112 87.44 84.94 -15.43
N VAL A 1113 87.31 83.76 -14.83
CA VAL A 1113 86.14 83.40 -14.01
C VAL A 1113 86.38 83.87 -12.58
N ASN A 1114 85.57 84.82 -12.12
CA ASN A 1114 85.56 85.36 -10.76
C ASN A 1114 84.30 84.88 -10.00
N ARG A 1115 84.38 84.73 -8.68
CA ARG A 1115 83.29 84.49 -7.72
C ARG A 1115 83.74 84.90 -6.31
#